data_AF-A0A495XN80-F1
#
_entry.id   AF-A0A495XN80-F1
#
_cell.length_a   1.000
_cell.length_b   1.000
_cell.length_c   1.000
_cell.angle_alpha   90.00
_cell.angle_beta   90.00
_cell.angle_gamma   90.00
#
_symmetry.space_group_name_H-M   'P 1'
#
loop_
_entity.id
_entity.type
_entity.pdbx_description
1 polymer ?
#
loop_
_entity_poly.entity_id
_entity_poly.type
_entity_poly.pdbx_seq_one_letter_code
_entity_poly.pdbx_strand_id
1 'polypeptide(L)'
;MSGERDDGAPLRNPFSAMGVARVARSDEDVERSEFTVETDAIRRASAHLTAYLDAPDATSAHTGSGAVLLVLGDLGTGKTHLARELVHTAAHRLADESKSLHVEATAEDVLSTYQRLLSQLGLQRIRARVSEFYADIVAEQLQDTGLASHAVQLLLKREVEPRKVVEQLRLMESQLLRRVHRKLNDVTKNESFGRALTLLLRPGFEDAVWKWLSGEEPDVILRERDITTRIAASPVVLEAMGVFALLFGGDRRRFVLVIDEFDRIFSAARSSDDRVMLAFQKMLEVFSKAGACLVLCGHPDFLGMLDAGAKQRITHTIHMAGLSAEQVRTFIEMAQEAEFGQPRLDPFTVETAEYVTTLTGGNARRVVRMCHMLYQLAHESDEGRVTDEMVRIAAREQLGALSVDEVRMDARRVFERNGWVYQPDHHLSLSEDSRVDFWLTFDRRTTGCAVLFTDSILTDPNVDAVRHRVAAVRHAQPDTEVVLVVNGVVAADLAHPLRAVLGGEPVIHSAHRFTEDLQVKIRAVMRLLADGSTAEADPVQQRIDQINRQQSNLYGFIEQLADHIDGLRTSSDRRLADIQHQLTGLATGATSSVEQPSSADLPDAVAEIFDDALAVLEANTQTELMTRQAFASGTDDPEILEAVQRRHRTAGYLEALGIVMLLRQALTAFRDSMRQWHESADVRNAGAELPRHEVDRLDEICRTFDAVVEYLPLGKLDPLIRITPWTARGSAVAHLSRSARRDELWQRLGNLSADVRLAAIQETSSRRGW
;
A
#
# COMPACT_ATOMS: atom_id res chain seq x y z
N MET A 1 -48.57 -9.24 27.18
CA MET A 1 -47.76 -9.93 26.15
C MET A 1 -46.80 -8.90 25.60
N SER A 2 -45.70 -8.72 26.31
CA SER A 2 -44.56 -7.87 25.96
C SER A 2 -43.47 -8.84 25.55
N GLY A 3 -43.19 -8.92 24.25
CA GLY A 3 -42.13 -9.78 23.72
C GLY A 3 -40.78 -9.26 24.20
N GLU A 4 -40.06 -10.11 24.93
CA GLU A 4 -38.62 -9.99 25.14
C GLU A 4 -37.97 -9.81 23.76
N ARG A 5 -37.29 -8.68 23.56
CA ARG A 5 -36.27 -8.59 22.53
C ARG A 5 -35.17 -9.55 22.98
N ASP A 6 -34.97 -10.59 22.18
CA ASP A 6 -33.81 -11.47 22.24
C ASP A 6 -32.56 -10.57 22.23
N ASP A 7 -31.81 -10.54 23.33
CA ASP A 7 -30.53 -9.84 23.45
C ASP A 7 -29.51 -10.58 22.55
N GLY A 8 -29.64 -10.32 21.25
CA GLY A 8 -28.82 -10.90 20.21
C GLY A 8 -27.36 -10.44 20.34
N ALA A 9 -26.44 -11.37 20.08
CA ALA A 9 -25.01 -11.10 19.98
C ALA A 9 -24.74 -9.80 19.17
N PRO A 10 -23.71 -9.00 19.54
CA PRO A 10 -23.40 -7.76 18.84
C PRO A 10 -23.23 -8.05 17.34
N LEU A 11 -24.08 -7.43 16.52
CA LEU A 11 -24.11 -7.60 15.08
C LEU A 11 -22.77 -7.18 14.48
N ARG A 12 -22.00 -8.15 14.02
CA ARG A 12 -20.68 -7.95 13.43
C ARG A 12 -20.79 -7.13 12.15
N ASN A 13 -20.01 -6.05 12.06
CA ASN A 13 -20.00 -5.20 10.86
C ASN A 13 -19.39 -5.99 9.68
N PRO A 14 -20.13 -6.18 8.58
CA PRO A 14 -19.66 -6.96 7.43
C PRO A 14 -18.57 -6.24 6.62
N PHE A 15 -18.36 -4.95 6.85
CA PHE A 15 -17.38 -4.14 6.10
C PHE A 15 -16.11 -3.87 6.92
N SER A 16 -14.97 -3.83 6.23
CA SER A 16 -13.66 -3.56 6.84
C SER A 16 -13.42 -2.07 7.09
N ALA A 17 -13.12 -1.69 8.33
CA ALA A 17 -12.77 -0.31 8.71
C ALA A 17 -11.57 0.26 7.91
N MET A 18 -10.63 -0.61 7.53
CA MET A 18 -9.41 -0.19 6.86
C MET A 18 -9.56 -0.03 5.34
N GLY A 19 -10.62 -0.56 4.73
CA GLY A 19 -10.77 -0.62 3.26
C GLY A 19 -9.67 -1.46 2.59
N VAL A 20 -9.23 -2.51 3.28
CA VAL A 20 -8.23 -3.48 2.80
C VAL A 20 -8.87 -4.86 2.84
N ALA A 21 -8.60 -5.66 1.80
CA ALA A 21 -9.00 -7.06 1.75
C ALA A 21 -8.39 -7.80 2.96
N ARG A 22 -9.23 -8.54 3.70
CA ARG A 22 -8.80 -9.29 4.88
C ARG A 22 -7.83 -10.37 4.42
N VAL A 23 -6.57 -10.29 4.86
CA VAL A 23 -5.57 -11.32 4.58
C VAL A 23 -5.96 -12.57 5.38
N ALA A 24 -6.65 -13.50 4.73
CA ALA A 24 -6.90 -14.83 5.28
C ALA A 24 -5.57 -15.59 5.40
N ARG A 25 -5.33 -16.20 6.56
CA ARG A 25 -4.05 -16.85 6.93
C ARG A 25 -4.16 -18.38 7.04
N SER A 26 -5.28 -18.98 6.64
CA SER A 26 -5.47 -20.44 6.59
C SER A 26 -6.26 -20.84 5.34
N ASP A 27 -6.01 -22.04 4.79
CA ASP A 27 -6.71 -22.56 3.61
C ASP A 27 -8.25 -22.62 3.80
N GLU A 28 -8.74 -22.75 5.04
CA GLU A 28 -10.17 -22.71 5.36
C GLU A 28 -10.73 -21.27 5.49
N ASP A 29 -9.90 -20.27 5.79
CA ASP A 29 -10.29 -18.85 5.83
C ASP A 29 -10.27 -18.19 4.44
N VAL A 30 -9.47 -18.72 3.51
CA VAL A 30 -9.40 -18.23 2.12
C VAL A 30 -10.72 -18.46 1.38
N GLU A 31 -11.41 -19.57 1.65
CA GLU A 31 -12.74 -19.83 1.09
C GLU A 31 -13.85 -18.93 1.68
N ARG A 32 -13.64 -18.34 2.87
CA ARG A 32 -14.68 -17.61 3.61
C ARG A 32 -14.57 -16.08 3.59
N SER A 33 -13.43 -15.48 3.22
CA SER A 33 -13.19 -14.05 3.52
C SER A 33 -12.88 -13.10 2.36
N GLU A 34 -12.70 -13.53 1.12
CA GLU A 34 -12.46 -12.61 -0.02
C GLU A 34 -13.45 -12.89 -1.15
N PHE A 35 -14.62 -12.24 -1.10
CA PHE A 35 -15.53 -12.22 -2.24
C PHE A 35 -15.04 -11.19 -3.27
N THR A 36 -15.01 -11.59 -4.54
CA THR A 36 -14.56 -10.75 -5.65
C THR A 36 -15.76 -10.27 -6.45
N VAL A 37 -15.97 -8.95 -6.50
CA VAL A 37 -16.99 -8.34 -7.36
C VAL A 37 -16.51 -8.37 -8.80
N GLU A 38 -17.27 -8.99 -9.70
CA GLU A 38 -16.87 -9.13 -11.09
C GLU A 38 -16.91 -7.77 -11.82
N THR A 39 -15.73 -7.20 -12.05
CA THR A 39 -15.55 -6.02 -12.91
C THR A 39 -15.06 -6.42 -14.29
N ASP A 40 -15.19 -5.54 -15.29
CA ASP A 40 -14.63 -5.79 -16.63
C ASP A 40 -13.11 -6.00 -16.60
N ALA A 41 -12.41 -5.30 -15.70
CA ALA A 41 -10.97 -5.48 -15.52
C ALA A 41 -10.65 -6.89 -14.99
N ILE A 42 -11.38 -7.34 -13.96
CA ILE A 42 -11.23 -8.69 -13.39
C ILE A 42 -11.57 -9.75 -14.45
N ARG A 43 -12.73 -9.62 -15.12
CA ARG A 43 -13.18 -10.55 -16.17
C ARG A 43 -12.12 -10.70 -17.27
N ARG A 44 -11.56 -9.59 -17.77
CA ARG A 44 -10.52 -9.61 -18.81
C ARG A 44 -9.21 -10.21 -18.30
N ALA A 45 -8.75 -9.82 -17.11
CA ALA A 45 -7.53 -10.34 -16.52
C ALA A 45 -7.60 -11.85 -16.31
N SER A 46 -8.68 -12.34 -15.69
CA SER A 46 -8.91 -13.75 -15.44
C SER A 46 -9.11 -14.53 -16.73
N ALA A 47 -9.78 -13.98 -17.74
CA ALA A 47 -9.90 -14.61 -19.06
C ALA A 47 -8.55 -14.78 -19.75
N HIS A 48 -7.68 -13.76 -19.73
CA HIS A 48 -6.33 -13.85 -20.29
C HIS A 48 -5.44 -14.86 -19.54
N LEU A 49 -5.51 -14.86 -18.20
CA LEU A 49 -4.79 -15.85 -17.39
C LEU A 49 -5.30 -17.27 -17.67
N THR A 50 -6.62 -17.47 -17.67
CA THR A 50 -7.24 -18.78 -17.95
C THR A 50 -6.88 -19.27 -19.34
N ALA A 51 -6.93 -18.41 -20.36
CA ALA A 51 -6.52 -18.76 -21.71
C ALA A 51 -5.05 -19.18 -21.80
N TYR A 52 -4.16 -18.56 -21.03
CA TYR A 52 -2.77 -18.97 -20.92
C TYR A 52 -2.62 -20.33 -20.21
N LEU A 53 -3.35 -20.55 -19.11
CA LEU A 53 -3.30 -21.81 -18.36
C LEU A 53 -3.86 -22.98 -19.17
N ASP A 54 -4.94 -22.75 -19.92
CA ASP A 54 -5.65 -23.74 -20.73
C ASP A 54 -5.04 -23.95 -22.13
N ALA A 55 -4.04 -23.14 -22.50
CA ALA A 55 -3.34 -23.32 -23.78
C ALA A 55 -2.74 -24.74 -23.85
N PRO A 56 -2.92 -25.47 -24.96
CA PRO A 56 -2.39 -26.82 -25.10
C PRO A 56 -0.86 -26.83 -24.99
N ASP A 57 -0.31 -27.87 -24.37
CA ASP A 57 1.14 -28.11 -24.35
C ASP A 57 1.64 -28.22 -25.80
N ALA A 58 2.56 -27.32 -26.17
CA ALA A 58 3.07 -27.19 -27.52
C ALA A 58 3.90 -28.44 -27.91
N THR A 59 3.23 -29.47 -28.41
CA THR A 59 3.87 -30.71 -28.85
C THR A 59 4.52 -30.60 -30.23
N SER A 60 4.47 -29.43 -30.89
CA SER A 60 4.99 -29.24 -32.25
C SER A 60 5.53 -27.82 -32.49
N ALA A 61 6.85 -27.64 -32.44
CA ALA A 61 7.66 -26.56 -33.03
C ALA A 61 7.28 -25.07 -32.83
N HIS A 62 6.19 -24.75 -32.13
CA HIS A 62 5.75 -23.40 -31.78
C HIS A 62 5.78 -23.32 -30.26
N THR A 63 6.89 -22.79 -29.72
CA THR A 63 7.08 -22.48 -28.29
C THR A 63 5.79 -21.96 -27.68
N GLY A 64 5.35 -22.55 -26.57
CA GLY A 64 4.16 -22.09 -25.85
C GLY A 64 4.23 -20.58 -25.61
N SER A 65 3.24 -19.83 -26.10
CA SER A 65 3.24 -18.37 -25.99
C SER A 65 3.09 -17.97 -24.53
N GLY A 66 4.17 -17.53 -23.89
CA GLY A 66 4.07 -16.84 -22.60
C GLY A 66 3.21 -15.58 -22.75
N ALA A 67 2.71 -15.08 -21.61
CA ALA A 67 1.82 -13.93 -21.57
C ALA A 67 2.39 -12.84 -20.67
N VAL A 68 2.31 -11.59 -21.11
CA VAL A 68 2.65 -10.43 -20.29
C VAL A 68 1.42 -9.54 -20.17
N LEU A 69 0.88 -9.44 -18.96
CA LEU A 69 -0.28 -8.61 -18.63
C LEU A 69 0.19 -7.38 -17.86
N LEU A 70 -0.29 -6.21 -18.26
CA LEU A 70 -0.09 -4.96 -17.52
C LEU A 70 -1.44 -4.48 -16.97
N VAL A 71 -1.55 -4.40 -15.65
CA VAL A 71 -2.74 -3.93 -14.92
C VAL A 71 -2.47 -2.53 -14.39
N LEU A 72 -3.25 -1.55 -14.84
CA LEU A 72 -3.08 -0.14 -14.51
C LEU A 72 -4.29 0.40 -13.79
N GLY A 73 -4.10 1.20 -12.75
CA GLY A 73 -5.23 1.83 -12.05
C GLY A 73 -4.79 2.79 -10.96
N ASP A 74 -5.69 3.70 -10.58
CA ASP A 74 -5.43 4.69 -9.53
C ASP A 74 -5.32 4.03 -8.14
N LEU A 75 -4.89 4.81 -7.15
CA LEU A 75 -4.81 4.35 -5.77
C LEU A 75 -6.21 3.94 -5.26
N GLY A 76 -6.33 2.71 -4.75
CA GLY A 76 -7.59 2.23 -4.15
C GLY A 76 -8.62 1.65 -5.13
N THR A 77 -8.29 1.47 -6.41
CA THR A 77 -9.17 0.82 -7.40
C THR A 77 -9.21 -0.72 -7.31
N GLY A 78 -8.39 -1.34 -6.45
CA GLY A 78 -8.39 -2.79 -6.25
C GLY A 78 -7.30 -3.57 -7.01
N LYS A 79 -6.21 -2.92 -7.45
CA LYS A 79 -5.09 -3.59 -8.14
C LYS A 79 -4.53 -4.78 -7.35
N THR A 80 -4.21 -4.58 -6.08
CA THR A 80 -3.70 -5.64 -5.18
C THR A 80 -4.71 -6.77 -4.98
N HIS A 81 -6.01 -6.45 -4.95
CA HIS A 81 -7.08 -7.46 -4.89
C HIS A 81 -7.07 -8.33 -6.14
N LEU A 82 -7.04 -7.71 -7.33
CA LEU A 82 -6.94 -8.42 -8.60
C LEU A 82 -5.63 -9.23 -8.70
N ALA A 83 -4.50 -8.68 -8.24
CA ALA A 83 -3.22 -9.38 -8.22
C ALA A 83 -3.29 -10.69 -7.42
N ARG A 84 -3.91 -10.65 -6.24
CA ARG A 84 -4.12 -11.84 -5.39
C ARG A 84 -5.09 -12.83 -6.00
N GLU A 85 -6.21 -12.35 -6.55
CA GLU A 85 -7.20 -13.18 -7.23
C GLU A 85 -6.58 -13.99 -8.38
N LEU A 86 -5.71 -13.35 -9.18
CA LEU A 86 -5.01 -14.02 -10.28
C LEU A 86 -4.05 -15.09 -9.76
N VAL A 87 -3.32 -14.82 -8.68
CA VAL A 87 -2.42 -15.79 -8.06
C VAL A 87 -3.20 -16.98 -7.48
N HIS A 88 -4.31 -16.71 -6.80
CA HIS A 88 -5.19 -17.71 -6.23
C HIS A 88 -5.81 -18.62 -7.31
N THR A 89 -6.34 -18.01 -8.39
CA THR A 89 -6.89 -18.72 -9.55
C THR A 89 -5.82 -19.62 -10.20
N ALA A 90 -4.60 -19.12 -10.37
CA ALA A 90 -3.50 -19.89 -10.94
C ALA A 90 -3.04 -21.03 -10.00
N ALA A 91 -2.93 -20.79 -8.70
CA ALA A 91 -2.56 -21.82 -7.72
C ALA A 91 -3.56 -22.98 -7.73
N HIS A 92 -4.86 -22.67 -7.71
CA HIS A 92 -5.95 -23.66 -7.80
C HIS A 92 -5.88 -24.49 -9.10
N ARG A 93 -5.70 -23.82 -10.24
CA ARG A 93 -5.62 -24.49 -11.55
C ARG A 93 -4.36 -25.37 -11.71
N LEU A 94 -3.24 -24.96 -11.12
CA LEU A 94 -1.95 -25.65 -11.26
C LEU A 94 -1.72 -26.75 -10.21
N ALA A 95 -2.56 -26.81 -9.17
CA ALA A 95 -2.42 -27.72 -8.03
C ALA A 95 -1.02 -27.69 -7.39
N ASP A 96 -0.35 -26.53 -7.49
CA ASP A 96 1.02 -26.32 -7.04
C ASP A 96 1.26 -24.81 -6.87
N GLU A 97 1.22 -24.36 -5.62
CA GLU A 97 1.41 -22.95 -5.25
C GLU A 97 2.79 -22.42 -5.64
N SER A 98 3.80 -23.28 -5.75
CA SER A 98 5.15 -22.83 -6.13
C SER A 98 5.23 -22.31 -7.58
N LYS A 99 4.18 -22.55 -8.37
CA LYS A 99 4.05 -22.08 -9.76
C LYS A 99 3.28 -20.77 -9.89
N SER A 100 2.75 -20.23 -8.80
CA SER A 100 1.96 -18.98 -8.78
C SER A 100 2.44 -18.10 -7.63
N LEU A 101 3.16 -17.02 -7.94
CA LEU A 101 3.81 -16.19 -6.93
C LEU A 101 3.31 -14.74 -6.98
N HIS A 102 3.09 -14.16 -5.80
CA HIS A 102 2.77 -12.76 -5.61
C HIS A 102 3.93 -12.04 -4.92
N VAL A 103 4.46 -10.98 -5.55
CA VAL A 103 5.51 -10.15 -4.98
C VAL A 103 5.10 -8.69 -5.05
N GLU A 104 5.15 -8.00 -3.92
CA GLU A 104 4.93 -6.55 -3.87
C GLU A 104 6.29 -5.83 -4.06
N ALA A 105 6.35 -4.94 -5.06
CA ALA A 105 7.54 -4.15 -5.31
C ALA A 105 7.62 -2.98 -4.33
N THR A 106 8.74 -2.86 -3.63
CA THR A 106 8.98 -1.71 -2.76
C THR A 106 9.78 -0.61 -3.43
N ALA A 107 9.58 0.62 -2.97
CA ALA A 107 10.26 1.81 -3.47
C ALA A 107 11.77 1.85 -3.16
N GLU A 108 12.26 0.95 -2.30
CA GLU A 108 13.65 0.99 -1.82
C GLU A 108 14.66 0.43 -2.84
N ASP A 109 14.39 -0.72 -3.49
CA ASP A 109 15.29 -1.31 -4.52
C ASP A 109 14.63 -2.50 -5.26
N VAL A 110 14.95 -2.69 -6.54
CA VAL A 110 14.62 -3.89 -7.35
C VAL A 110 15.18 -5.16 -6.69
N LEU A 111 16.36 -5.05 -6.07
CA LEU A 111 16.98 -6.17 -5.37
C LEU A 111 16.09 -6.72 -4.25
N SER A 112 15.42 -5.85 -3.48
CA SER A 112 14.54 -6.27 -2.39
C SER A 112 13.32 -7.07 -2.87
N THR A 113 12.75 -6.66 -4.01
CA THR A 113 11.64 -7.37 -4.68
C THR A 113 12.10 -8.77 -5.12
N TYR A 114 13.30 -8.84 -5.70
CA TYR A 114 13.91 -10.10 -6.10
C TYR A 114 14.26 -11.01 -4.92
N GLN A 115 14.76 -10.46 -3.80
CA GLN A 115 15.04 -11.24 -2.59
C GLN A 115 13.77 -11.86 -1.99
N ARG A 116 12.63 -11.15 -2.05
CA ARG A 116 11.32 -11.72 -1.67
C ARG A 116 10.87 -12.83 -2.60
N LEU A 117 11.07 -12.66 -3.90
CA LEU A 117 10.82 -13.73 -4.87
C LEU A 117 11.65 -14.97 -4.53
N LEU A 118 12.94 -14.78 -4.24
CA LEU A 118 13.83 -15.88 -3.85
C LEU A 118 13.39 -16.55 -2.56
N SER A 119 13.02 -15.78 -1.52
CA SER A 119 12.60 -16.37 -0.25
C SER A 119 11.33 -17.21 -0.38
N GLN A 120 10.37 -16.79 -1.23
CA GLN A 120 9.17 -17.58 -1.54
C GLN A 120 9.47 -18.86 -2.33
N LEU A 121 10.45 -18.82 -3.24
CA LEU A 121 10.89 -19.99 -3.98
C LEU A 121 11.66 -20.97 -3.08
N GLY A 122 12.63 -20.49 -2.32
CA GLY A 122 13.49 -21.29 -1.46
C GLY A 122 14.53 -22.14 -2.22
N LEU A 123 15.67 -22.39 -1.56
CA LEU A 123 16.82 -23.09 -2.15
C LEU A 123 16.49 -24.50 -2.66
N GLN A 124 15.74 -25.28 -1.88
CA GLN A 124 15.43 -26.67 -2.24
C GLN A 124 14.56 -26.76 -3.49
N ARG A 125 13.60 -25.85 -3.67
CA ARG A 125 12.75 -25.83 -4.87
C ARG A 125 13.56 -25.41 -6.09
N ILE A 126 14.43 -24.41 -5.98
CA ILE A 126 15.33 -24.01 -7.07
C ILE A 126 16.24 -25.17 -7.47
N ARG A 127 16.83 -25.88 -6.50
CA ARG A 127 17.67 -27.05 -6.77
C ARG A 127 16.90 -28.16 -7.48
N ALA A 128 15.71 -28.52 -6.97
CA ALA A 128 14.84 -29.50 -7.60
C ALA A 128 14.55 -29.09 -9.05
N ARG A 129 14.27 -27.81 -9.26
CA ARG A 129 13.97 -27.25 -10.57
C ARG A 129 15.12 -27.28 -11.55
N VAL A 130 16.33 -26.98 -11.10
CA VAL A 130 17.54 -27.10 -11.93
C VAL A 130 17.80 -28.57 -12.29
N SER A 131 17.56 -29.50 -11.36
CA SER A 131 17.65 -30.94 -11.63
C SER A 131 16.63 -31.40 -12.67
N GLU A 132 15.39 -30.92 -12.59
CA GLU A 132 14.34 -31.19 -13.57
C GLU A 132 14.68 -30.62 -14.95
N PHE A 133 15.18 -29.39 -15.01
CA PHE A 133 15.66 -28.77 -16.24
C PHE A 133 16.81 -29.57 -16.87
N TYR A 134 17.73 -30.08 -16.04
CA TYR A 134 18.79 -30.97 -16.50
C TYR A 134 18.24 -32.28 -17.06
N ALA A 135 17.25 -32.89 -16.39
CA ALA A 135 16.58 -34.10 -16.86
C ALA A 135 15.88 -33.88 -18.22
N ASP A 136 15.30 -32.70 -18.47
CA ASP A 136 14.68 -32.39 -19.77
C ASP A 136 15.73 -32.35 -20.89
N ILE A 137 16.89 -31.77 -20.63
CA ILE A 137 18.00 -31.72 -21.61
C ILE A 137 18.56 -33.12 -21.87
N VAL A 138 18.64 -33.98 -20.84
CA VAL A 138 19.04 -35.38 -21.01
C VAL A 138 18.01 -36.13 -21.84
N ALA A 139 16.71 -35.91 -21.57
CA ALA A 139 15.62 -36.53 -22.32
C ALA A 139 15.61 -36.10 -23.80
N GLU A 140 15.81 -34.81 -24.09
CA GLU A 140 15.93 -34.26 -25.45
C GLU A 140 17.11 -34.89 -26.20
N GLN A 141 18.28 -35.02 -25.57
CA GLN A 141 19.45 -35.67 -26.17
C GLN A 141 19.20 -37.17 -26.47
N LEU A 142 18.48 -37.87 -25.59
CA LEU A 142 18.11 -39.27 -25.79
C LEU A 142 17.08 -39.44 -26.91
N GLN A 143 16.14 -38.49 -27.03
CA GLN A 143 15.20 -38.43 -28.16
C GLN A 143 15.94 -38.17 -29.49
N ASP A 144 16.86 -37.21 -29.52
CA ASP A 144 17.67 -36.87 -30.71
C ASP A 144 18.48 -38.07 -31.23
N THR A 145 18.91 -38.95 -30.32
CA THR A 145 19.71 -40.15 -30.65
C THR A 145 18.85 -41.39 -30.92
N GLY A 146 17.53 -41.32 -30.72
CA GLY A 146 16.61 -42.45 -30.88
C GLY A 146 16.81 -43.59 -29.88
N LEU A 147 17.59 -43.36 -28.81
CA LEU A 147 17.96 -44.37 -27.83
C LEU A 147 17.07 -44.28 -26.58
N ALA A 148 16.71 -45.44 -26.03
CA ALA A 148 16.10 -45.58 -24.70
C ALA A 148 14.80 -44.77 -24.47
N SER A 149 13.78 -44.98 -25.31
CA SER A 149 12.45 -44.38 -25.16
C SER A 149 11.84 -44.58 -23.76
N HIS A 150 12.14 -45.70 -23.09
CA HIS A 150 11.73 -45.95 -21.71
C HIS A 150 12.44 -45.01 -20.72
N ALA A 151 13.75 -44.79 -20.86
CA ALA A 151 14.51 -43.86 -20.01
C ALA A 151 14.04 -42.41 -20.19
N VAL A 152 13.69 -42.02 -21.42
CA VAL A 152 13.06 -40.72 -21.72
C VAL A 152 11.75 -40.57 -20.95
N GLN A 153 10.87 -41.58 -20.96
CA GLN A 153 9.62 -41.51 -20.21
C GLN A 153 9.85 -41.41 -18.70
N LEU A 154 10.79 -42.19 -18.15
CA LEU A 154 11.14 -42.14 -16.72
C LEU A 154 11.70 -40.77 -16.30
N LEU A 155 12.55 -40.16 -17.13
CA LEU A 155 13.08 -38.81 -16.90
C LEU A 155 11.98 -37.74 -16.95
N LEU A 156 11.05 -37.86 -17.91
CA LEU A 156 9.93 -36.93 -18.06
C LEU A 156 8.94 -37.04 -16.89
N LYS A 157 8.71 -38.25 -16.39
CA LYS A 157 7.87 -38.53 -15.22
C LYS A 157 8.56 -38.27 -13.87
N ARG A 158 9.86 -37.91 -13.87
CA ARG A 158 10.67 -37.67 -12.66
C ARG A 158 10.82 -38.88 -11.73
N GLU A 159 10.68 -40.08 -12.28
CA GLU A 159 10.80 -41.33 -11.51
C GLU A 159 12.28 -41.73 -11.28
N VAL A 160 13.21 -41.15 -12.05
CA VAL A 160 14.64 -41.45 -11.97
C VAL A 160 15.47 -40.17 -11.98
N GLU A 161 16.51 -40.13 -11.15
CA GLU A 161 17.49 -39.05 -11.13
C GLU A 161 18.29 -39.01 -12.44
N PRO A 162 18.40 -37.84 -13.11
CA PRO A 162 19.09 -37.72 -14.38
C PRO A 162 20.55 -38.17 -14.36
N ARG A 163 21.24 -38.03 -13.22
CA ARG A 163 22.62 -38.52 -13.05
C ARG A 163 22.74 -40.03 -13.20
N LYS A 164 21.84 -40.79 -12.59
CA LYS A 164 21.86 -42.26 -12.68
C LYS A 164 21.69 -42.73 -14.12
N VAL A 165 20.83 -42.04 -14.89
CA VAL A 165 20.63 -42.33 -16.32
C VAL A 165 21.89 -42.00 -17.13
N VAL A 166 22.52 -40.86 -16.87
CA VAL A 166 23.77 -40.45 -17.52
C VAL A 166 24.91 -41.44 -17.25
N GLU A 167 25.06 -41.90 -16.00
CA GLU A 167 26.05 -42.89 -15.60
C GLU A 167 25.78 -44.27 -16.23
N GLN A 168 24.54 -44.75 -16.16
CA GLN A 168 24.13 -46.05 -16.70
C GLN A 168 24.30 -46.13 -18.22
N LEU A 169 23.91 -45.08 -18.94
CA LEU A 169 24.02 -44.99 -20.39
C LEU A 169 25.40 -44.48 -20.85
N ARG A 170 26.32 -44.22 -19.92
CA ARG A 170 27.68 -43.70 -20.17
C ARG A 170 27.68 -42.45 -21.07
N LEU A 171 26.70 -41.58 -20.89
CA LEU A 171 26.62 -40.32 -21.62
C LEU A 171 27.73 -39.38 -21.15
N MET A 172 28.22 -38.53 -22.06
CA MET A 172 29.23 -37.54 -21.71
C MET A 172 28.59 -36.38 -20.92
N GLU A 173 28.62 -36.46 -19.58
CA GLU A 173 28.06 -35.44 -18.68
C GLU A 173 28.58 -34.02 -19.01
N SER A 174 29.86 -33.90 -19.41
CA SER A 174 30.45 -32.62 -19.80
C SER A 174 29.81 -31.99 -21.05
N GLN A 175 29.22 -32.78 -21.95
CA GLN A 175 28.48 -32.25 -23.11
C GLN A 175 27.07 -31.79 -22.71
N LEU A 176 26.41 -32.55 -21.82
CA LEU A 176 25.08 -32.22 -21.32
C LEU A 176 25.11 -30.95 -20.46
N LEU A 177 26.06 -30.83 -19.54
CA LEU A 177 26.26 -29.61 -18.74
C LEU A 177 26.60 -28.40 -19.63
N ARG A 178 27.34 -28.58 -20.72
CA ARG A 178 27.56 -27.51 -21.72
C ARG A 178 26.29 -27.14 -22.49
N ARG A 179 25.35 -28.07 -22.69
CA ARG A 179 24.03 -27.79 -23.29
C ARG A 179 23.14 -27.03 -22.31
N VAL A 180 23.14 -27.40 -21.02
CA VAL A 180 22.48 -26.64 -19.93
C VAL A 180 23.02 -25.22 -19.86
N HIS A 181 24.33 -25.08 -19.79
CA HIS A 181 24.98 -23.77 -19.69
C HIS A 181 24.66 -22.89 -20.90
N ARG A 182 24.72 -23.44 -22.13
CA ARG A 182 24.32 -22.70 -23.34
C ARG A 182 22.87 -22.27 -23.31
N LYS A 183 21.92 -23.17 -22.99
CA LYS A 183 20.49 -22.81 -22.92
C LYS A 183 20.22 -21.71 -21.89
N LEU A 184 20.83 -21.79 -20.71
CA LEU A 184 20.71 -20.75 -19.69
C LEU A 184 21.34 -19.43 -20.17
N ASN A 185 22.53 -19.50 -20.78
CA ASN A 185 23.26 -18.32 -21.25
C ASN A 185 22.59 -17.64 -22.46
N ASP A 186 21.98 -18.40 -23.38
CA ASP A 186 21.29 -17.86 -24.54
C ASP A 186 20.12 -16.94 -24.14
N VAL A 187 19.51 -17.21 -22.99
CA VAL A 187 18.38 -16.45 -22.45
C VAL A 187 18.84 -15.30 -21.57
N THR A 188 19.81 -15.54 -20.67
CA THR A 188 20.22 -14.56 -19.66
C THR A 188 21.33 -13.64 -20.17
N LYS A 189 22.08 -14.04 -21.21
CA LYS A 189 23.35 -13.43 -21.67
C LYS A 189 24.36 -13.17 -20.54
N ASN A 190 24.23 -13.89 -19.43
CA ASN A 190 25.07 -13.76 -18.27
C ASN A 190 25.55 -15.15 -17.87
N GLU A 191 26.84 -15.39 -18.14
CA GLU A 191 27.46 -16.70 -17.94
C GLU A 191 27.47 -17.12 -16.47
N SER A 192 27.48 -16.16 -15.54
CA SER A 192 27.56 -16.42 -14.10
C SER A 192 26.34 -17.20 -13.61
N PHE A 193 25.13 -16.90 -14.09
CA PHE A 193 23.92 -17.66 -13.74
C PHE A 193 23.99 -19.11 -14.25
N GLY A 194 24.41 -19.31 -15.50
CA GLY A 194 24.55 -20.65 -16.05
C GLY A 194 25.55 -21.50 -15.27
N ARG A 195 26.69 -20.92 -14.90
CA ARG A 195 27.71 -21.58 -14.06
C ARG A 195 27.16 -21.89 -12.67
N ALA A 196 26.61 -20.90 -11.97
CA ALA A 196 26.09 -21.04 -10.61
C ALA A 196 24.98 -22.09 -10.52
N LEU A 197 24.01 -22.07 -11.44
CA LEU A 197 22.93 -23.05 -11.44
C LEU A 197 23.45 -24.47 -11.71
N THR A 198 24.41 -24.65 -12.62
CA THR A 198 25.01 -25.99 -12.81
C THR A 198 25.78 -26.50 -11.59
N LEU A 199 26.28 -25.60 -10.72
CA LEU A 199 26.89 -25.98 -9.45
C LEU A 199 25.87 -26.51 -8.44
N LEU A 200 24.60 -26.06 -8.47
CA LEU A 200 23.54 -26.61 -7.61
C LEU A 200 23.25 -28.09 -7.87
N LEU A 201 23.61 -28.61 -9.03
CA LEU A 201 23.55 -30.04 -9.27
C LEU A 201 24.57 -30.77 -8.39
N ARG A 202 25.72 -30.17 -8.07
CA ARG A 202 26.81 -30.78 -7.30
C ARG A 202 26.62 -30.55 -5.80
N PRO A 203 26.76 -31.60 -4.96
CA PRO A 203 26.74 -31.42 -3.51
C PRO A 203 27.88 -30.52 -3.01
N GLY A 204 27.65 -29.75 -1.96
CA GLY A 204 28.63 -28.90 -1.29
C GLY A 204 28.75 -27.47 -1.83
N PHE A 205 27.91 -27.08 -2.79
CA PHE A 205 27.89 -25.73 -3.38
C PHE A 205 26.59 -24.97 -3.06
N GLU A 206 25.62 -25.62 -2.40
CA GLU A 206 24.28 -25.10 -2.20
C GLU A 206 24.29 -23.76 -1.46
N ASP A 207 24.99 -23.68 -0.32
CA ASP A 207 25.04 -22.48 0.51
C ASP A 207 25.72 -21.31 -0.19
N ALA A 208 26.85 -21.56 -0.86
CA ALA A 208 27.59 -20.52 -1.57
C ALA A 208 26.78 -19.95 -2.74
N VAL A 209 26.13 -20.82 -3.52
CA VAL A 209 25.25 -20.37 -4.62
C VAL A 209 24.04 -19.64 -4.07
N TRP A 210 23.45 -20.08 -2.95
CA TRP A 210 22.31 -19.42 -2.34
C TRP A 210 22.63 -18.01 -1.84
N LYS A 211 23.77 -17.82 -1.14
CA LYS A 211 24.25 -16.51 -0.72
C LYS A 211 24.42 -15.57 -1.91
N TRP A 212 25.11 -16.03 -2.95
CA TRP A 212 25.31 -15.25 -4.16
C TRP A 212 23.99 -14.92 -4.87
N LEU A 213 23.08 -15.90 -5.01
CA LEU A 213 21.76 -15.67 -5.59
C LEU A 213 20.96 -14.65 -4.77
N SER A 214 21.07 -14.66 -3.44
CA SER A 214 20.44 -13.68 -2.54
C SER A 214 21.03 -12.28 -2.63
N GLY A 215 22.03 -12.09 -3.49
CA GLY A 215 22.70 -10.82 -3.71
C GLY A 215 23.81 -10.54 -2.72
N GLU A 216 24.43 -11.54 -2.09
CA GLU A 216 25.69 -11.38 -1.35
C GLU A 216 26.91 -11.42 -2.28
N GLU A 217 28.10 -11.09 -1.74
CA GLU A 217 29.34 -11.26 -2.50
C GLU A 217 29.62 -12.76 -2.77
N PRO A 218 30.16 -13.10 -3.96
CA PRO A 218 30.50 -14.49 -4.25
C PRO A 218 31.61 -15.01 -3.34
N ASP A 219 31.38 -16.18 -2.75
CA ASP A 219 32.39 -16.91 -1.98
C ASP A 219 33.63 -17.25 -2.84
N VAL A 220 34.75 -17.55 -2.18
CA VAL A 220 36.04 -17.87 -2.85
C VAL A 220 35.87 -18.99 -3.88
N ILE A 221 35.10 -20.02 -3.53
CA ILE A 221 34.80 -21.17 -4.41
C ILE A 221 34.01 -20.79 -5.68
N LEU A 222 33.21 -19.71 -5.64
CA LEU A 222 32.49 -19.20 -6.80
C LEU A 222 33.39 -18.29 -7.65
N ARG A 223 34.25 -17.48 -7.00
CA ARG A 223 35.26 -16.65 -7.68
C ARG A 223 36.27 -17.48 -8.47
N GLU A 224 36.70 -18.62 -7.95
CA GLU A 224 37.55 -19.58 -8.66
C GLU A 224 36.89 -20.20 -9.91
N ARG A 225 35.58 -19.99 -10.09
CA ARG A 225 34.78 -20.44 -11.25
C ARG A 225 34.32 -19.26 -12.13
N ASP A 226 34.97 -18.11 -11.99
CA ASP A 226 34.71 -16.82 -12.63
C ASP A 226 33.33 -16.21 -12.32
N ILE A 227 32.73 -16.54 -11.18
CA ILE A 227 31.58 -15.80 -10.65
C ILE A 227 32.12 -14.73 -9.72
N THR A 228 32.39 -13.54 -10.28
CA THR A 228 33.07 -12.44 -9.58
C THR A 228 32.15 -11.27 -9.25
N THR A 229 30.99 -11.19 -9.89
CA THR A 229 30.06 -10.06 -9.78
C THR A 229 28.92 -10.37 -8.82
N ARG A 230 28.57 -9.40 -7.99
CA ARG A 230 27.41 -9.44 -7.08
C ARG A 230 26.12 -9.10 -7.83
N ILE A 231 25.02 -9.76 -7.49
CA ILE A 231 23.67 -9.40 -7.96
C ILE A 231 23.18 -8.22 -7.10
N ALA A 232 23.49 -6.99 -7.52
CA ALA A 232 23.06 -5.78 -6.82
C ALA A 232 22.51 -4.69 -7.76
N ALA A 233 23.03 -4.60 -8.99
CA ALA A 233 22.56 -3.60 -9.94
C ALA A 233 21.21 -4.01 -10.55
N SER A 234 20.27 -3.07 -10.68
CA SER A 234 18.92 -3.31 -11.20
C SER A 234 18.87 -4.08 -12.53
N PRO A 235 19.74 -3.83 -13.53
CA PRO A 235 19.77 -4.63 -14.76
C PRO A 235 20.06 -6.11 -14.52
N VAL A 236 21.01 -6.42 -13.62
CA VAL A 236 21.39 -7.81 -13.29
C VAL A 236 20.29 -8.50 -12.50
N VAL A 237 19.57 -7.76 -11.66
CA VAL A 237 18.41 -8.29 -10.91
C VAL A 237 17.25 -8.64 -11.85
N LEU A 238 16.93 -7.79 -12.83
CA LEU A 238 15.90 -8.08 -13.83
C LEU A 238 16.28 -9.28 -14.70
N GLU A 239 17.56 -9.41 -15.05
CA GLU A 239 18.08 -10.62 -15.71
C GLU A 239 17.89 -11.86 -14.83
N ALA A 240 18.17 -11.74 -13.52
CA ALA A 240 17.98 -12.82 -12.55
C ALA A 240 16.52 -13.29 -12.50
N MET A 241 15.56 -12.37 -12.48
CA MET A 241 14.13 -12.70 -12.55
C MET A 241 13.77 -13.49 -13.82
N GLY A 242 14.35 -13.10 -14.98
CA GLY A 242 14.20 -13.83 -16.23
C GLY A 242 14.75 -15.27 -16.18
N VAL A 243 15.85 -15.51 -15.46
CA VAL A 243 16.40 -16.87 -15.23
C VAL A 243 15.34 -17.77 -14.61
N PHE A 244 14.63 -17.27 -13.60
CA PHE A 244 13.60 -18.05 -12.92
C PHE A 244 12.36 -18.27 -13.78
N ALA A 245 11.99 -17.31 -14.64
CA ALA A 245 10.96 -17.54 -15.65
C ALA A 245 11.30 -18.72 -16.56
N LEU A 246 12.56 -18.84 -17.00
CA LEU A 246 13.03 -19.97 -17.81
C LEU A 246 13.05 -21.29 -17.03
N LEU A 247 13.50 -21.26 -15.77
CA LEU A 247 13.55 -22.48 -14.95
C LEU A 247 12.14 -22.98 -14.66
N PHE A 248 11.23 -22.11 -14.26
CA PHE A 248 9.88 -22.48 -13.82
C PHE A 248 8.86 -22.57 -14.97
N GLY A 249 9.08 -21.85 -16.08
CA GLY A 249 8.30 -21.96 -17.31
C GLY A 249 8.78 -23.07 -18.26
N GLY A 250 8.01 -23.35 -19.31
CA GLY A 250 8.39 -24.18 -20.46
C GLY A 250 7.19 -24.81 -21.18
N ASP A 251 7.45 -25.53 -22.28
CA ASP A 251 6.42 -26.12 -23.16
C ASP A 251 5.48 -27.14 -22.48
N ARG A 252 5.80 -27.56 -21.25
CA ARG A 252 5.02 -28.49 -20.41
C ARG A 252 4.68 -27.93 -19.03
N ARG A 253 4.99 -26.65 -18.80
CA ARG A 253 5.05 -26.08 -17.45
C ARG A 253 4.59 -24.65 -17.45
N ARG A 254 3.48 -24.41 -16.79
CA ARG A 254 2.94 -23.07 -16.57
C ARG A 254 3.56 -22.49 -15.30
N PHE A 255 3.99 -21.24 -15.40
CA PHE A 255 4.47 -20.43 -14.29
C PHE A 255 3.77 -19.06 -14.36
N VAL A 256 3.34 -18.55 -13.22
CA VAL A 256 2.67 -17.26 -13.08
C VAL A 256 3.41 -16.45 -12.03
N LEU A 257 3.91 -15.28 -12.41
CA LEU A 257 4.50 -14.31 -11.51
C LEU A 257 3.68 -13.03 -11.58
N VAL A 258 3.18 -12.58 -10.43
CA VAL A 258 2.49 -11.31 -10.28
C VAL A 258 3.36 -10.37 -9.46
N ILE A 259 3.69 -9.21 -10.02
CA ILE A 259 4.45 -8.16 -9.34
C ILE A 259 3.54 -6.95 -9.15
N ASP A 260 3.13 -6.69 -7.91
CA ASP A 260 2.34 -5.52 -7.54
C ASP A 260 3.22 -4.28 -7.35
N GLU A 261 2.65 -3.10 -7.57
CA GLU A 261 3.32 -1.79 -7.48
C GLU A 261 4.65 -1.69 -8.26
N PHE A 262 4.73 -2.36 -9.40
CA PHE A 262 5.95 -2.46 -10.21
C PHE A 262 6.44 -1.09 -10.74
N ASP A 263 5.54 -0.11 -10.85
CA ASP A 263 5.86 1.27 -11.20
C ASP A 263 6.81 1.95 -10.20
N ARG A 264 6.87 1.47 -8.95
CA ARG A 264 7.82 1.97 -7.93
C ARG A 264 9.28 1.68 -8.31
N ILE A 265 9.54 0.57 -8.99
CA ILE A 265 10.89 0.19 -9.45
C ILE A 265 11.44 1.21 -10.47
N PHE A 266 10.58 1.67 -11.39
CA PHE A 266 10.96 2.66 -12.41
C PHE A 266 10.93 4.10 -11.90
N SER A 267 10.15 4.36 -10.84
CA SER A 267 10.14 5.65 -10.18
C SER A 267 11.41 5.88 -9.33
N ALA A 268 11.94 4.82 -8.70
CA ALA A 268 13.18 4.87 -7.92
C ALA A 268 14.44 4.92 -8.79
N ALA A 269 14.46 4.18 -9.90
CA ALA A 269 15.50 4.28 -10.92
C ALA A 269 15.26 5.54 -11.77
N ARG A 270 15.82 6.70 -11.35
CA ARG A 270 15.79 7.98 -12.11
C ARG A 270 15.70 7.70 -13.62
N SER A 271 14.60 8.13 -14.22
CA SER A 271 14.01 7.68 -15.50
C SER A 271 14.84 7.90 -16.78
N SER A 272 16.12 7.58 -16.79
CA SER A 272 17.00 7.72 -17.95
C SER A 272 18.11 6.67 -18.07
N ASP A 273 18.11 5.58 -17.31
CA ASP A 273 19.09 4.51 -17.52
C ASP A 273 18.58 3.53 -18.59
N ASP A 274 18.97 3.79 -19.84
CA ASP A 274 18.70 2.94 -21.00
C ASP A 274 19.05 1.46 -20.75
N ARG A 275 20.02 1.18 -19.86
CA ARG A 275 20.40 -0.19 -19.50
C ARG A 275 19.32 -0.91 -18.68
N VAL A 276 18.65 -0.21 -17.77
CA VAL A 276 17.55 -0.77 -16.98
C VAL A 276 16.35 -1.04 -17.89
N MET A 277 16.01 -0.11 -18.79
CA MET A 277 14.93 -0.32 -19.76
C MET A 277 15.24 -1.50 -20.70
N LEU A 278 16.48 -1.62 -21.18
CA LEU A 278 16.91 -2.74 -22.01
C LEU A 278 16.82 -4.08 -21.25
N ALA A 279 17.26 -4.11 -19.99
CA ALA A 279 17.14 -5.29 -19.13
C ALA A 279 15.68 -5.66 -18.87
N PHE A 280 14.80 -4.67 -18.68
CA PHE A 280 13.37 -4.88 -18.54
C PHE A 280 12.74 -5.45 -19.82
N GLN A 281 13.01 -4.86 -20.99
CA GLN A 281 12.55 -5.40 -22.28
C GLN A 281 12.98 -6.84 -22.48
N LYS A 282 14.24 -7.14 -22.14
CA LYS A 282 14.79 -8.49 -22.20
C LYS A 282 14.06 -9.41 -21.23
N MET A 283 13.77 -8.98 -20.00
CA MET A 283 12.97 -9.76 -19.05
C MET A 283 11.59 -10.09 -19.64
N LEU A 284 10.86 -9.12 -20.18
CA LEU A 284 9.56 -9.36 -20.83
C LEU A 284 9.66 -10.38 -21.97
N GLU A 285 10.70 -10.25 -22.80
CA GLU A 285 10.96 -11.18 -23.90
C GLU A 285 11.27 -12.60 -23.40
N VAL A 286 12.03 -12.72 -22.31
CA VAL A 286 12.36 -14.00 -21.67
C VAL A 286 11.10 -14.65 -21.11
N PHE A 287 10.22 -13.93 -20.43
CA PHE A 287 8.95 -14.48 -19.93
C PHE A 287 8.08 -15.01 -21.08
N SER A 288 7.94 -14.24 -22.16
CA SER A 288 7.18 -14.66 -23.33
C SER A 288 7.77 -15.91 -23.99
N LYS A 289 9.10 -15.96 -24.19
CA LYS A 289 9.81 -17.10 -24.80
C LYS A 289 9.86 -18.34 -23.91
N ALA A 290 9.92 -18.15 -22.59
CA ALA A 290 9.94 -19.24 -21.62
C ALA A 290 8.56 -19.88 -21.44
N GLY A 291 7.50 -19.37 -22.08
CA GLY A 291 6.14 -19.86 -21.87
C GLY A 291 5.63 -19.57 -20.46
N ALA A 292 6.13 -18.52 -19.80
CA ALA A 292 5.70 -18.06 -18.49
C ALA A 292 4.70 -16.90 -18.60
N CYS A 293 3.90 -16.68 -17.56
CA CYS A 293 2.97 -15.57 -17.45
C CYS A 293 3.50 -14.55 -16.43
N LEU A 294 3.64 -13.30 -16.85
CA LEU A 294 4.02 -12.17 -16.02
C LEU A 294 2.85 -11.20 -15.93
N VAL A 295 2.43 -10.86 -14.72
CA VAL A 295 1.45 -9.80 -14.47
C VAL A 295 2.15 -8.68 -13.72
N LEU A 296 2.11 -7.47 -14.28
CA LEU A 296 2.66 -6.27 -13.68
C LEU A 296 1.51 -5.35 -13.28
N CYS A 297 1.44 -4.94 -12.02
CA CYS A 297 0.45 -3.97 -11.56
C CYS A 297 1.13 -2.62 -11.26
N GLY A 298 0.49 -1.51 -11.61
CA GLY A 298 1.02 -0.18 -11.30
C GLY A 298 0.11 1.01 -11.61
N HIS A 299 0.62 2.23 -11.45
CA HIS A 299 -0.09 3.47 -11.77
C HIS A 299 -0.22 3.69 -13.29
N PRO A 300 -1.29 4.32 -13.80
CA PRO A 300 -1.45 4.61 -15.23
C PRO A 300 -0.27 5.35 -15.87
N ASP A 301 0.43 6.20 -15.12
CA ASP A 301 1.60 6.96 -15.58
C ASP A 301 2.77 6.06 -16.00
N PHE A 302 2.81 4.82 -15.51
CA PHE A 302 3.83 3.84 -15.89
C PHE A 302 3.85 3.60 -17.40
N LEU A 303 2.69 3.62 -18.06
CA LEU A 303 2.62 3.46 -19.51
C LEU A 303 3.34 4.61 -20.26
N GLY A 304 3.38 5.82 -19.68
CA GLY A 304 4.13 6.96 -20.21
C GLY A 304 5.65 6.76 -20.12
N MET A 305 6.12 6.03 -19.12
CA MET A 305 7.55 5.75 -18.89
C MET A 305 8.10 4.64 -19.79
N LEU A 306 7.25 3.76 -20.30
CA LEU A 306 7.65 2.67 -21.19
C LEU A 306 7.93 3.17 -22.61
N ASP A 307 9.05 2.72 -23.17
CA ASP A 307 9.40 2.95 -24.56
C ASP A 307 8.59 2.04 -25.51
N ALA A 308 8.72 2.28 -26.81
CA ALA A 308 8.00 1.49 -27.82
C ALA A 308 8.39 0.00 -27.78
N GLY A 309 9.65 -0.32 -27.47
CA GLY A 309 10.14 -1.69 -27.39
C GLY A 309 9.52 -2.50 -26.26
N ALA A 310 9.35 -1.89 -25.08
CA ALA A 310 8.66 -2.53 -23.95
C ALA A 310 7.16 -2.67 -24.21
N LYS A 311 6.52 -1.62 -24.75
CA LYS A 311 5.08 -1.63 -25.07
C LYS A 311 4.67 -2.75 -26.03
N GLN A 312 5.48 -3.01 -27.05
CA GLN A 312 5.21 -4.08 -28.02
C GLN A 312 5.32 -5.50 -27.43
N ARG A 313 6.02 -5.66 -26.30
CA ARG A 313 6.21 -6.95 -25.63
C ARG A 313 5.14 -7.24 -24.58
N ILE A 314 4.35 -6.24 -24.20
CA ILE A 314 3.18 -6.42 -23.34
C ILE A 314 2.05 -6.98 -24.19
N THR A 315 1.59 -8.18 -23.87
CA THR A 315 0.54 -8.87 -24.61
C THR A 315 -0.81 -8.18 -24.42
N HIS A 316 -1.14 -7.81 -23.19
CA HIS A 316 -2.42 -7.21 -22.83
C HIS A 316 -2.26 -6.10 -21.80
N THR A 317 -2.97 -4.99 -22.01
CA THR A 317 -3.08 -3.90 -21.03
C THR A 317 -4.53 -3.83 -20.54
N ILE A 318 -4.68 -3.81 -19.21
CA ILE A 318 -5.95 -3.81 -18.50
C ILE A 318 -5.98 -2.55 -17.64
N HIS A 319 -7.00 -1.72 -17.85
CA HIS A 319 -7.24 -0.53 -17.04
C HIS A 319 -8.32 -0.82 -16.00
N MET A 320 -8.03 -0.54 -14.74
CA MET A 320 -8.97 -0.59 -13.65
C MET A 320 -9.66 0.75 -13.51
N ALA A 321 -10.99 0.71 -13.50
CA ALA A 321 -11.85 1.84 -13.18
C ALA A 321 -12.43 1.70 -11.77
N GLY A 322 -13.07 2.76 -11.28
CA GLY A 322 -13.93 2.66 -10.11
C GLY A 322 -15.12 1.71 -10.35
N LEU A 323 -15.66 1.16 -9.27
CA LEU A 323 -16.85 0.34 -9.26
C LEU A 323 -18.07 1.14 -9.74
N SER A 324 -18.91 0.54 -10.58
CA SER A 324 -20.23 1.08 -10.92
C SER A 324 -21.19 0.97 -9.74
N ALA A 325 -22.32 1.69 -9.79
CA ALA A 325 -23.32 1.61 -8.73
C ALA A 325 -23.89 0.19 -8.56
N GLU A 326 -24.08 -0.53 -9.67
CA GLU A 326 -24.46 -1.94 -9.66
C GLU A 326 -23.41 -2.79 -8.95
N GLN A 327 -22.13 -2.58 -9.25
CA GLN A 327 -21.03 -3.30 -8.59
C GLN A 327 -20.89 -2.97 -7.11
N VAL A 328 -21.14 -1.73 -6.69
CA VAL A 328 -21.18 -1.34 -5.27
C VAL A 328 -22.35 -1.99 -4.55
N ARG A 329 -23.51 -2.10 -5.20
CA ARG A 329 -24.65 -2.83 -4.64
C ARG A 329 -24.33 -4.31 -4.48
N THR A 330 -23.77 -4.94 -5.52
CA THR A 330 -23.33 -6.34 -5.45
C THR A 330 -22.27 -6.55 -4.36
N PHE A 331 -21.34 -5.61 -4.21
CA PHE A 331 -20.37 -5.61 -3.11
C PHE A 331 -21.07 -5.65 -1.74
N ILE A 332 -22.06 -4.78 -1.52
CA ILE A 332 -22.81 -4.74 -0.25
C ILE A 332 -23.54 -6.06 -0.02
N GLU A 333 -24.26 -6.57 -1.02
CA GLU A 333 -25.00 -7.83 -0.91
C GLU A 333 -24.08 -9.01 -0.58
N MET A 334 -22.92 -9.12 -1.25
CA MET A 334 -21.93 -10.18 -1.00
C MET A 334 -21.25 -10.05 0.37
N ALA A 335 -20.94 -8.82 0.80
CA ALA A 335 -20.36 -8.58 2.13
C ALA A 335 -21.30 -9.04 3.24
N GLN A 336 -22.59 -8.77 3.08
CA GLN A 336 -23.60 -9.20 4.03
C GLN A 336 -23.92 -10.69 3.91
N GLU A 337 -23.87 -11.27 2.71
CA GLU A 337 -24.00 -12.73 2.55
C GLU A 337 -22.87 -13.48 3.26
N ALA A 338 -21.64 -12.99 3.18
CA ALA A 338 -20.50 -13.61 3.84
C ALA A 338 -20.63 -13.63 5.39
N GLU A 339 -21.23 -12.59 5.98
CA GLU A 339 -21.38 -12.49 7.44
C GLU A 339 -22.70 -13.11 7.95
N PHE A 340 -23.80 -12.97 7.19
CA PHE A 340 -25.15 -13.35 7.63
C PHE A 340 -25.73 -14.56 6.88
N GLY A 341 -24.99 -15.12 5.91
CA GLY A 341 -25.41 -16.29 5.12
C GLY A 341 -26.51 -16.02 4.10
N GLN A 342 -26.92 -14.75 3.91
CA GLN A 342 -27.95 -14.36 2.94
C GLN A 342 -27.60 -13.01 2.29
N PRO A 343 -27.75 -12.88 0.96
CA PRO A 343 -27.53 -11.62 0.28
C PRO A 343 -28.63 -10.63 0.69
N ARG A 344 -28.23 -9.53 1.30
CA ARG A 344 -29.14 -8.47 1.74
C ARG A 344 -28.53 -7.09 1.52
N LEU A 345 -29.40 -6.14 1.17
CA LEU A 345 -29.02 -4.75 1.00
C LEU A 345 -29.21 -3.95 2.30
N ASP A 346 -30.24 -4.26 3.09
CA ASP A 346 -30.51 -3.62 4.39
C ASP A 346 -29.30 -3.70 5.32
N PRO A 347 -28.87 -2.60 5.99
CA PRO A 347 -29.58 -1.32 6.17
C PRO A 347 -29.47 -0.32 5.00
N PHE A 348 -28.78 -0.67 3.91
CA PHE A 348 -28.67 0.19 2.72
C PHE A 348 -29.91 0.06 1.82
N THR A 349 -30.13 1.10 1.02
CA THR A 349 -31.05 1.10 -0.12
C THR A 349 -30.30 1.25 -1.44
N VAL A 350 -30.99 1.01 -2.55
CA VAL A 350 -30.42 1.20 -3.90
C VAL A 350 -29.95 2.64 -4.09
N GLU A 351 -30.76 3.61 -3.65
CA GLU A 351 -30.45 5.03 -3.73
C GLU A 351 -29.20 5.38 -2.90
N THR A 352 -29.07 4.84 -1.69
CA THR A 352 -27.89 5.09 -0.87
C THR A 352 -26.62 4.47 -1.45
N ALA A 353 -26.70 3.31 -2.10
CA ALA A 353 -25.57 2.68 -2.78
C ALA A 353 -25.12 3.50 -4.01
N GLU A 354 -26.07 4.03 -4.79
CA GLU A 354 -25.81 4.97 -5.88
C GLU A 354 -25.17 6.27 -5.37
N TYR A 355 -25.66 6.78 -4.25
CA TYR A 355 -25.13 8.00 -3.65
C TYR A 355 -23.71 7.82 -3.13
N VAL A 356 -23.42 6.70 -2.44
CA VAL A 356 -22.07 6.31 -2.03
C VAL A 356 -21.14 6.19 -3.23
N THR A 357 -21.60 5.57 -4.32
CA THR A 357 -20.80 5.42 -5.55
C THR A 357 -20.45 6.78 -6.14
N THR A 358 -21.44 7.69 -6.22
CA THR A 358 -21.26 9.05 -6.75
C THR A 358 -20.25 9.84 -5.93
N LEU A 359 -20.32 9.79 -4.61
CA LEU A 359 -19.41 10.51 -3.71
C LEU A 359 -17.99 9.94 -3.71
N THR A 360 -17.85 8.62 -3.84
CA THR A 360 -16.55 7.95 -3.81
C THR A 360 -15.89 7.85 -5.19
N GLY A 361 -16.62 8.18 -6.26
CA GLY A 361 -16.22 7.93 -7.64
C GLY A 361 -16.02 6.44 -7.94
N GLY A 362 -16.70 5.56 -7.19
CA GLY A 362 -16.52 4.11 -7.27
C GLY A 362 -15.17 3.59 -6.76
N ASN A 363 -14.36 4.41 -6.09
CA ASN A 363 -13.07 3.94 -5.56
C ASN A 363 -13.30 2.85 -4.50
N ALA A 364 -12.91 1.60 -4.79
CA ALA A 364 -13.23 0.44 -3.96
C ALA A 364 -12.82 0.63 -2.49
N ARG A 365 -11.60 1.12 -2.22
CA ARG A 365 -11.15 1.39 -0.85
C ARG A 365 -12.03 2.42 -0.14
N ARG A 366 -12.42 3.50 -0.82
CA ARG A 366 -13.31 4.52 -0.24
C ARG A 366 -14.72 3.99 -0.03
N VAL A 367 -15.26 3.21 -0.97
CA VAL A 367 -16.56 2.55 -0.87
C VAL A 367 -16.62 1.65 0.36
N VAL A 368 -15.63 0.78 0.56
CA VAL A 368 -15.60 -0.15 1.70
C VAL A 368 -15.63 0.60 3.03
N ARG A 369 -14.81 1.65 3.16
CA ARG A 369 -14.77 2.50 4.37
C ARG A 369 -16.08 3.26 4.60
N MET A 370 -16.69 3.76 3.52
CA MET A 370 -17.97 4.46 3.60
C MET A 370 -19.07 3.51 4.06
N CYS A 371 -19.11 2.29 3.51
CA CYS A 371 -20.07 1.27 3.91
C CYS A 371 -19.88 0.85 5.37
N HIS A 372 -18.63 0.72 5.83
CA HIS A 372 -18.33 0.42 7.22
C HIS A 372 -18.91 1.45 8.19
N MET A 373 -18.64 2.73 7.95
CA MET A 373 -19.15 3.82 8.78
C MET A 373 -20.67 3.98 8.67
N LEU A 374 -21.23 3.87 7.48
CA LEU A 374 -22.68 3.94 7.27
C LEU A 374 -23.43 2.81 7.97
N TYR A 375 -22.87 1.61 7.98
CA TYR A 375 -23.44 0.48 8.69
C TYR A 375 -23.43 0.70 10.20
N GLN A 376 -22.36 1.26 10.77
CA GLN A 376 -22.30 1.68 12.18
C GLN A 376 -23.35 2.73 12.50
N LEU A 377 -23.40 3.83 11.74
CA LEU A 377 -24.36 4.92 11.95
C LEU A 377 -25.83 4.45 11.83
N ALA A 378 -26.13 3.55 10.90
CA ALA A 378 -27.46 2.99 10.77
C ALA A 378 -27.84 2.10 11.95
N HIS A 379 -26.88 1.39 12.53
CA HIS A 379 -27.11 0.51 13.67
C HIS A 379 -27.28 1.27 14.99
N GLU A 380 -26.60 2.41 15.13
CA GLU A 380 -26.75 3.33 16.28
C GLU A 380 -28.03 4.18 16.21
N SER A 381 -28.69 4.22 15.05
CA SER A 381 -29.93 4.97 14.81
C SER A 381 -31.18 4.17 15.16
N ASP A 382 -32.19 4.87 15.71
CA ASP A 382 -33.52 4.31 15.97
C ASP A 382 -34.24 3.81 14.70
N GLU A 383 -33.88 4.34 13.52
CA GLU A 383 -34.50 3.98 12.24
C GLU A 383 -33.89 2.70 11.63
N GLY A 384 -32.70 2.27 12.07
CA GLY A 384 -32.05 1.05 11.60
C GLY A 384 -31.67 1.04 10.11
N ARG A 385 -31.73 2.20 9.42
CA ARG A 385 -31.50 2.33 7.97
C ARG A 385 -30.53 3.46 7.66
N VAL A 386 -29.78 3.28 6.58
CA VAL A 386 -28.90 4.32 6.04
C VAL A 386 -29.75 5.39 5.39
N THR A 387 -29.59 6.64 5.85
CA THR A 387 -30.24 7.81 5.28
C THR A 387 -29.23 8.68 4.53
N ASP A 388 -29.70 9.53 3.62
CA ASP A 388 -28.82 10.48 2.90
C ASP A 388 -28.05 11.41 3.85
N GLU A 389 -28.60 11.71 5.02
CA GLU A 389 -27.91 12.51 6.03
C GLU A 389 -26.73 11.76 6.64
N MET A 390 -26.89 10.47 6.93
CA MET A 390 -25.76 9.62 7.38
C MET A 390 -24.68 9.55 6.30
N VAL A 391 -25.05 9.43 5.02
CA VAL A 391 -24.10 9.44 3.91
C VAL A 391 -23.34 10.77 3.86
N ARG A 392 -24.00 11.91 4.11
CA ARG A 392 -23.34 13.22 4.19
C ARG A 392 -22.40 13.36 5.38
N ILE A 393 -22.80 12.87 6.56
CA ILE A 393 -21.96 12.86 7.77
C ILE A 393 -20.70 12.02 7.51
N ALA A 394 -20.91 10.79 7.02
CA ALA A 394 -19.86 9.85 6.66
C ALA A 394 -18.92 10.43 5.57
N ALA A 395 -19.48 11.10 4.56
CA ALA A 395 -18.69 11.78 3.54
C ALA A 395 -17.82 12.91 4.12
N ARG A 396 -18.35 13.74 5.03
CA ARG A 396 -17.56 14.82 5.67
C ARG A 396 -16.42 14.27 6.50
N GLU A 397 -16.67 13.20 7.24
CA GLU A 397 -15.69 12.56 8.12
C GLU A 397 -14.58 11.85 7.31
N GLN A 398 -14.95 11.12 6.25
CA GLN A 398 -14.00 10.33 5.46
C GLN A 398 -13.27 11.14 4.38
N LEU A 399 -13.94 12.11 3.75
CA LEU A 399 -13.35 12.93 2.69
C LEU A 399 -12.67 14.19 3.22
N GLY A 400 -12.75 14.44 4.54
CA GLY A 400 -11.99 15.48 5.22
C GLY A 400 -12.20 16.84 4.57
N ALA A 401 -13.45 17.31 4.50
CA ALA A 401 -13.65 18.74 4.29
C ALA A 401 -12.99 19.44 5.48
N LEU A 402 -11.84 20.09 5.25
CA LEU A 402 -11.23 20.99 6.23
C LEU A 402 -12.31 21.97 6.70
N SER A 403 -12.23 22.49 7.92
CA SER A 403 -13.13 23.58 8.28
C SER A 403 -12.99 24.72 7.25
N VAL A 404 -14.07 25.45 6.96
CA VAL A 404 -14.02 26.60 6.02
C VAL A 404 -12.94 27.60 6.47
N ASP A 405 -12.68 27.70 7.76
CA ASP A 405 -11.62 28.53 8.33
C ASP A 405 -10.20 28.02 8.02
N GLU A 406 -9.96 26.72 7.97
CA GLU A 406 -8.70 26.14 7.53
C GLU A 406 -8.45 26.39 6.03
N VAL A 407 -9.48 26.22 5.19
CA VAL A 407 -9.38 26.54 3.75
C VAL A 407 -9.13 28.04 3.55
N ARG A 408 -9.76 28.90 4.35
CA ARG A 408 -9.49 30.35 4.36
C ARG A 408 -8.06 30.66 4.80
N MET A 409 -7.52 29.96 5.81
CA MET A 409 -6.13 30.12 6.22
C MET A 409 -5.17 29.73 5.09
N ASP A 410 -5.46 28.64 4.36
CA ASP A 410 -4.63 28.23 3.23
C ASP A 410 -4.72 29.24 2.08
N ALA A 411 -5.91 29.72 1.73
CA ALA A 411 -6.07 30.79 0.74
C ALA A 411 -5.30 32.06 1.13
N ARG A 412 -5.36 32.44 2.41
CA ARG A 412 -4.62 33.58 2.96
C ARG A 412 -3.12 33.41 2.76
N ARG A 413 -2.57 32.23 3.06
CA ARG A 413 -1.15 31.91 2.82
C ARG A 413 -0.79 32.04 1.35
N VAL A 414 -1.67 31.60 0.43
CA VAL A 414 -1.46 31.78 -1.01
C VAL A 414 -1.36 33.26 -1.35
N PHE A 415 -2.26 34.10 -0.83
CA PHE A 415 -2.26 35.54 -1.14
C PHE A 415 -1.02 36.24 -0.59
N GLU A 416 -0.66 35.96 0.67
CA GLU A 416 0.53 36.52 1.31
C GLU A 416 1.82 36.10 0.58
N ARG A 417 1.94 34.81 0.20
CA ARG A 417 3.09 34.29 -0.54
C ARG A 417 3.24 34.93 -1.92
N ASN A 418 2.14 35.30 -2.56
CA ASN A 418 2.14 35.96 -3.86
C ASN A 418 2.20 37.50 -3.77
N GLY A 419 2.21 38.06 -2.55
CA GLY A 419 2.25 39.51 -2.33
C GLY A 419 0.99 40.24 -2.81
N TRP A 420 -0.15 39.56 -2.87
CA TRP A 420 -1.42 40.17 -3.27
C TRP A 420 -2.03 40.96 -2.12
N VAL A 421 -2.52 42.16 -2.42
CA VAL A 421 -3.26 42.98 -1.44
C VAL A 421 -4.69 42.47 -1.38
N TYR A 422 -5.11 42.03 -0.20
CA TYR A 422 -6.45 41.50 0.02
C TYR A 422 -7.08 42.10 1.29
N GLN A 423 -8.41 42.14 1.31
CA GLN A 423 -9.21 42.48 2.49
C GLN A 423 -10.12 41.30 2.83
N PRO A 424 -9.99 40.69 4.03
CA PRO A 424 -10.91 39.65 4.47
C PRO A 424 -12.28 40.24 4.83
N ASP A 425 -13.33 39.44 4.65
CA ASP A 425 -14.70 39.77 5.07
C ASP A 425 -15.20 41.14 4.58
N HIS A 426 -14.89 41.47 3.32
CA HIS A 426 -15.21 42.77 2.75
C HIS A 426 -16.69 42.83 2.31
N HIS A 427 -17.36 43.93 2.63
CA HIS A 427 -18.73 44.18 2.20
C HIS A 427 -18.74 45.14 1.01
N LEU A 428 -19.20 44.65 -0.15
CA LEU A 428 -19.29 45.48 -1.36
C LEU A 428 -20.53 46.41 -1.35
N SER A 429 -21.56 46.07 -0.57
CA SER A 429 -22.74 46.90 -0.35
C SER A 429 -23.29 46.72 1.08
N LEU A 430 -24.37 47.43 1.40
CA LEU A 430 -25.07 47.31 2.68
C LEU A 430 -25.85 46.01 2.85
N SER A 431 -25.96 45.17 1.81
CA SER A 431 -26.60 43.86 1.89
C SER A 431 -25.64 42.81 2.48
N GLU A 432 -26.13 41.96 3.39
CA GLU A 432 -25.35 40.84 3.93
C GLU A 432 -24.88 39.87 2.83
N ASP A 433 -25.67 39.68 1.77
CA ASP A 433 -25.33 38.80 0.65
C ASP A 433 -24.21 39.32 -0.25
N SER A 434 -23.82 40.60 -0.08
CA SER A 434 -22.68 41.21 -0.79
C SER A 434 -21.35 41.06 -0.05
N ARG A 435 -21.33 40.29 1.05
CA ARG A 435 -20.12 39.96 1.78
C ARG A 435 -19.30 38.93 1.03
N VAL A 436 -18.07 39.32 0.69
CA VAL A 436 -17.06 38.43 0.09
C VAL A 436 -16.08 37.96 1.16
N ASP A 437 -15.62 36.73 1.05
CA ASP A 437 -14.70 36.15 2.04
C ASP A 437 -13.31 36.78 1.93
N PHE A 438 -12.82 36.99 0.70
CA PHE A 438 -11.68 37.86 0.43
C PHE A 438 -11.93 38.76 -0.77
N TRP A 439 -11.51 40.01 -0.64
CA TRP A 439 -11.50 40.98 -1.72
C TRP A 439 -10.06 41.28 -2.13
N LEU A 440 -9.67 40.88 -3.33
CA LEU A 440 -8.35 41.17 -3.87
C LEU A 440 -8.41 42.45 -4.70
N THR A 441 -7.53 43.39 -4.40
CA THR A 441 -7.40 44.66 -5.11
C THR A 441 -6.13 44.68 -5.95
N PHE A 442 -6.21 45.25 -7.15
CA PHE A 442 -5.08 45.38 -8.07
C PHE A 442 -4.75 46.86 -8.31
N ASP A 443 -3.46 47.20 -8.30
CA ASP A 443 -3.02 48.59 -8.35
C ASP A 443 -3.57 49.32 -9.59
N ARG A 444 -4.15 50.50 -9.36
CA ARG A 444 -4.66 51.50 -10.34
C ARG A 444 -6.07 51.32 -10.90
N ARG A 445 -6.93 50.44 -10.36
CA ARG A 445 -8.37 50.41 -10.71
C ARG A 445 -9.27 50.18 -9.50
N THR A 446 -10.52 50.62 -9.60
CA THR A 446 -11.58 50.31 -8.62
C THR A 446 -12.10 48.87 -8.74
N THR A 447 -11.67 48.13 -9.77
CA THR A 447 -12.07 46.75 -10.06
C THR A 447 -11.25 45.75 -9.25
N GLY A 448 -11.90 44.80 -8.58
CA GLY A 448 -11.27 43.76 -7.78
C GLY A 448 -11.77 42.36 -8.12
N CYS A 449 -11.18 41.36 -7.46
CA CYS A 449 -11.58 39.96 -7.54
C CYS A 449 -12.20 39.54 -6.21
N ALA A 450 -13.45 39.08 -6.25
CA ALA A 450 -14.14 38.50 -5.11
C ALA A 450 -13.82 37.01 -5.00
N VAL A 451 -13.32 36.57 -3.85
CA VAL A 451 -13.16 35.14 -3.55
C VAL A 451 -14.24 34.75 -2.55
N LEU A 452 -15.03 33.74 -2.92
CA LEU A 452 -16.12 33.20 -2.11
C LEU A 452 -15.81 31.76 -1.72
N PHE A 453 -16.06 31.37 -0.47
CA PHE A 453 -16.01 29.98 -0.04
C PHE A 453 -17.41 29.43 0.16
N THR A 454 -17.57 28.16 -0.20
CA THR A 454 -18.78 27.39 0.07
C THR A 454 -18.39 25.95 0.39
N ASP A 455 -19.24 25.25 1.12
CA ASP A 455 -19.10 23.81 1.35
C ASP A 455 -19.40 23.02 0.09
N SER A 456 -19.40 21.69 0.20
CA SER A 456 -19.72 20.79 -0.91
C SER A 456 -21.08 21.14 -1.56
N ILE A 457 -21.09 21.22 -2.89
CA ILE A 457 -22.28 21.54 -3.68
C ILE A 457 -22.87 20.23 -4.17
N LEU A 458 -23.85 19.74 -3.43
CA LEU A 458 -24.46 18.43 -3.64
C LEU A 458 -25.93 18.51 -4.11
N THR A 459 -26.55 19.69 -4.04
CA THR A 459 -27.97 19.88 -4.33
C THR A 459 -28.23 21.20 -5.07
N ASP A 460 -29.36 21.29 -5.79
CA ASP A 460 -29.78 22.53 -6.48
C ASP A 460 -29.90 23.75 -5.53
N PRO A 461 -30.42 23.64 -4.29
CA PRO A 461 -30.40 24.72 -3.33
C PRO A 461 -29.00 25.29 -3.05
N ASN A 462 -27.96 24.46 -3.05
CA ASN A 462 -26.58 24.94 -2.86
C ASN A 462 -26.14 25.79 -4.07
N VAL A 463 -26.51 25.39 -5.28
CA VAL A 463 -26.25 26.16 -6.50
C VAL A 463 -27.02 27.48 -6.48
N ASP A 464 -28.28 27.47 -6.02
CA ASP A 464 -29.11 28.68 -5.94
C ASP A 464 -28.64 29.66 -4.87
N ALA A 465 -28.13 29.16 -3.75
CA ALA A 465 -27.47 29.98 -2.73
C ALA A 465 -26.21 30.65 -3.29
N VAL A 466 -25.36 29.89 -3.99
CA VAL A 466 -24.18 30.45 -4.69
C VAL A 466 -24.61 31.46 -5.76
N ARG A 467 -25.65 31.15 -6.55
CA ARG A 467 -26.20 32.04 -7.58
C ARG A 467 -26.66 33.37 -7.00
N HIS A 468 -27.41 33.35 -5.90
CA HIS A 468 -27.85 34.56 -5.21
C HIS A 468 -26.66 35.39 -4.72
N ARG A 469 -25.68 34.75 -4.08
CA ARG A 469 -24.49 35.43 -3.54
C ARG A 469 -23.63 36.04 -4.66
N VAL A 470 -23.40 35.32 -5.75
CA VAL A 470 -22.67 35.82 -6.94
C VAL A 470 -23.41 36.99 -7.59
N ALA A 471 -24.74 36.90 -7.71
CA ALA A 471 -25.56 37.97 -8.27
C ALA A 471 -25.53 39.23 -7.38
N ALA A 472 -25.58 39.08 -6.06
CA ALA A 472 -25.47 40.19 -5.11
C ALA A 472 -24.10 40.89 -5.21
N VAL A 473 -23.01 40.13 -5.30
CA VAL A 473 -21.65 40.65 -5.50
C VAL A 473 -21.54 41.42 -6.83
N ARG A 474 -22.02 40.84 -7.94
CA ARG A 474 -21.99 41.50 -9.25
C ARG A 474 -22.91 42.73 -9.33
N HIS A 475 -24.03 42.72 -8.62
CA HIS A 475 -24.91 43.89 -8.55
C HIS A 475 -24.28 45.04 -7.77
N ALA A 476 -23.59 44.74 -6.66
CA ALA A 476 -22.86 45.72 -5.89
C ALA A 476 -21.70 46.33 -6.68
N GLN A 477 -21.01 45.52 -7.50
CA GLN A 477 -19.90 45.97 -8.33
C GLN A 477 -19.85 45.22 -9.67
N PRO A 478 -20.38 45.82 -10.77
CA PRO A 478 -20.55 45.16 -12.07
C PRO A 478 -19.26 44.64 -12.72
N ASP A 479 -18.14 45.34 -12.51
CA ASP A 479 -16.83 45.01 -13.12
C ASP A 479 -15.99 44.06 -12.23
N THR A 480 -16.66 43.19 -11.47
CA THR A 480 -16.02 42.26 -10.52
C THR A 480 -16.02 40.84 -11.06
N GLU A 481 -14.84 40.23 -11.04
CA GLU A 481 -14.70 38.80 -11.28
C GLU A 481 -14.83 38.02 -9.97
N VAL A 482 -15.53 36.87 -10.03
CA VAL A 482 -15.84 36.05 -8.86
C VAL A 482 -15.15 34.70 -8.98
N VAL A 483 -14.32 34.36 -8.00
CA VAL A 483 -13.70 33.05 -7.83
C VAL A 483 -14.40 32.32 -6.70
N LEU A 484 -15.10 31.24 -7.03
CA LEU A 484 -15.70 30.36 -6.03
C LEU A 484 -14.72 29.24 -5.66
N VAL A 485 -14.47 29.09 -4.37
CA VAL A 485 -13.75 27.97 -3.77
C VAL A 485 -14.75 27.05 -3.10
N VAL A 486 -14.78 25.79 -3.54
CA VAL A 486 -15.65 24.74 -2.99
C VAL A 486 -14.84 23.85 -2.07
N ASN A 487 -15.23 23.80 -0.80
CA ASN A 487 -14.66 22.95 0.21
C ASN A 487 -15.31 21.56 0.17
N GLY A 488 -14.74 20.66 -0.62
CA GLY A 488 -15.19 19.27 -0.80
C GLY A 488 -15.59 18.96 -2.24
N VAL A 489 -16.78 18.40 -2.48
CA VAL A 489 -17.16 17.85 -3.79
C VAL A 489 -18.24 18.71 -4.46
N VAL A 490 -18.19 18.81 -5.79
CA VAL A 490 -19.29 19.32 -6.63
C VAL A 490 -19.90 18.14 -7.37
N ALA A 491 -21.21 17.91 -7.21
CA ALA A 491 -21.90 16.87 -7.95
C ALA A 491 -21.82 17.13 -9.47
N ALA A 492 -21.63 16.06 -10.26
CA ALA A 492 -21.28 16.18 -11.69
C ALA A 492 -22.39 16.82 -12.53
N ASP A 493 -23.65 16.55 -12.19
CA ASP A 493 -24.86 17.14 -12.76
C ASP A 493 -24.99 18.64 -12.44
N LEU A 494 -24.52 19.08 -11.27
CA LEU A 494 -24.53 20.47 -10.83
C LEU A 494 -23.35 21.31 -11.33
N ALA A 495 -22.30 20.66 -11.85
CA ALA A 495 -21.10 21.35 -12.35
C ALA A 495 -21.41 22.30 -13.52
N HIS A 496 -22.30 21.89 -14.44
CA HIS A 496 -22.68 22.74 -15.58
C HIS A 496 -23.52 23.96 -15.17
N PRO A 497 -24.61 23.82 -14.39
CA PRO A 497 -25.33 24.95 -13.81
C PRO A 497 -24.41 25.93 -13.07
N LEU A 498 -23.48 25.42 -12.27
CA LEU A 498 -22.54 26.23 -11.51
C LEU A 498 -21.55 27.00 -12.38
N ARG A 499 -20.99 26.36 -13.42
CA ARG A 499 -20.13 27.04 -14.42
C ARG A 499 -20.87 28.16 -15.14
N ALA A 500 -22.15 27.98 -15.46
CA ALA A 500 -22.96 28.99 -16.12
C ALA A 500 -23.17 30.24 -15.23
N VAL A 501 -23.26 30.06 -13.91
CA VAL A 501 -23.35 31.18 -12.94
C VAL A 501 -22.02 31.92 -12.83
N LEU A 502 -20.91 31.18 -12.71
CA LEU A 502 -19.59 31.76 -12.44
C LEU A 502 -18.92 32.34 -13.70
N GLY A 503 -19.22 31.81 -14.89
CA GLY A 503 -18.47 32.12 -16.12
C GLY A 503 -17.16 31.32 -16.26
N GLY A 504 -16.92 30.36 -15.37
CA GLY A 504 -15.76 29.47 -15.40
C GLY A 504 -15.84 28.37 -14.35
N GLU A 505 -14.83 27.50 -14.31
CA GLU A 505 -14.81 26.40 -13.34
C GLU A 505 -14.52 26.89 -11.91
N PRO A 506 -15.24 26.38 -10.90
CA PRO A 506 -14.92 26.64 -9.49
C PRO A 506 -13.59 25.99 -9.11
N VAL A 507 -12.91 26.56 -8.10
CA VAL A 507 -11.71 25.97 -7.52
C VAL A 507 -12.15 24.96 -6.46
N ILE A 508 -11.88 23.68 -6.68
CA ILE A 508 -12.20 22.64 -5.71
C ILE A 508 -11.04 22.49 -4.75
N HIS A 509 -11.30 22.63 -3.45
CA HIS A 509 -10.28 22.46 -2.43
C HIS A 509 -9.80 21.00 -2.41
N SER A 510 -8.50 20.82 -2.67
CA SER A 510 -7.80 19.56 -2.46
C SER A 510 -6.49 19.84 -1.74
N ALA A 511 -6.14 19.02 -0.75
CA ALA A 511 -4.98 19.27 0.12
C ALA A 511 -3.66 19.47 -0.64
N HIS A 512 -3.53 18.91 -1.84
CA HIS A 512 -2.30 18.95 -2.63
C HIS A 512 -2.31 19.94 -3.78
N ARG A 513 -3.47 20.27 -4.37
CA ARG A 513 -3.54 21.15 -5.55
C ARG A 513 -4.15 22.52 -5.27
N PHE A 514 -4.81 22.69 -4.13
CA PHE A 514 -5.53 23.91 -3.82
C PHE A 514 -4.69 25.19 -3.98
N THR A 515 -3.45 25.18 -3.47
CA THR A 515 -2.55 26.34 -3.56
C THR A 515 -2.26 26.73 -5.01
N GLU A 516 -1.95 25.75 -5.85
CA GLU A 516 -1.62 25.97 -7.26
C GLU A 516 -2.86 26.36 -8.06
N ASP A 517 -3.96 25.64 -7.90
CA ASP A 517 -5.22 25.86 -8.62
C ASP A 517 -5.79 27.25 -8.31
N LEU A 518 -5.81 27.65 -7.03
CA LEU A 518 -6.24 28.98 -6.61
C LEU A 518 -5.33 30.06 -7.19
N GLN A 519 -4.01 29.83 -7.18
CA GLN A 519 -3.04 30.78 -7.72
C GLN A 519 -3.18 30.97 -9.23
N VAL A 520 -3.31 29.87 -9.99
CA VAL A 520 -3.53 29.89 -11.44
C VAL A 520 -4.84 30.61 -11.75
N LYS A 521 -5.92 30.31 -11.02
CA LYS A 521 -7.22 30.93 -11.23
C LYS A 521 -7.19 32.43 -10.99
N ILE A 522 -6.61 32.88 -9.86
CA ILE A 522 -6.52 34.31 -9.55
C ILE A 522 -5.65 35.04 -10.57
N ARG A 523 -4.53 34.46 -11.01
CA ARG A 523 -3.71 35.06 -12.08
C ARG A 523 -4.44 35.18 -13.41
N ALA A 524 -5.24 34.18 -13.77
CA ALA A 524 -6.07 34.24 -14.97
C ALA A 524 -7.10 35.38 -14.87
N VAL A 525 -7.75 35.53 -13.72
CA VAL A 525 -8.67 36.64 -13.44
C VAL A 525 -7.96 38.00 -13.48
N MET A 526 -6.78 38.11 -12.87
CA MET A 526 -5.97 39.34 -12.90
C MET A 526 -5.62 39.76 -14.33
N ARG A 527 -5.26 38.81 -15.19
CA ARG A 527 -4.98 39.08 -16.61
C ARG A 527 -6.22 39.55 -17.34
N LEU A 528 -7.36 38.89 -17.12
CA LEU A 528 -8.63 39.27 -17.73
C LEU A 528 -9.07 40.68 -17.30
N LEU A 529 -8.88 41.03 -16.03
CA LEU A 529 -9.14 42.38 -15.51
C LEU A 529 -8.12 43.43 -16.01
N ALA A 530 -6.88 43.03 -16.30
CA ALA A 530 -5.87 43.91 -16.87
C ALA A 530 -6.12 44.21 -18.36
N ASP A 531 -6.45 43.17 -19.13
CA ASP A 531 -6.59 43.17 -20.60
C ASP A 531 -7.97 43.64 -21.09
N GLY A 532 -8.67 44.47 -20.31
CA GLY A 532 -9.95 45.11 -20.67
C GLY A 532 -9.93 46.01 -21.92
N SER A 533 -8.96 45.88 -22.83
CA SER A 533 -9.05 46.35 -24.21
C SER A 533 -8.63 45.27 -25.22
N THR A 534 -9.63 44.72 -25.90
CA THR A 534 -9.58 44.00 -27.20
C THR A 534 -8.63 42.81 -27.35
N ALA A 535 -9.26 41.64 -27.51
CA ALA A 535 -8.69 40.32 -27.74
C ALA A 535 -7.84 40.20 -29.02
N GLU A 536 -6.63 39.66 -28.85
CA GLU A 536 -5.99 38.71 -29.77
C GLU A 536 -5.01 37.86 -28.92
N ALA A 537 -5.32 36.57 -28.73
CA ALA A 537 -4.54 35.68 -27.89
C ALA A 537 -3.26 35.21 -28.62
N ASP A 538 -2.09 35.58 -28.08
CA ASP A 538 -0.78 35.32 -28.66
C ASP A 538 -0.34 33.84 -28.46
N PRO A 539 0.08 33.10 -29.51
CA PRO A 539 0.56 31.71 -29.40
C PRO A 539 1.78 31.51 -28.48
N VAL A 540 2.45 32.59 -28.05
CA VAL A 540 3.49 32.56 -27.02
C VAL A 540 2.92 32.13 -25.65
N GLN A 541 1.64 32.44 -25.38
CA GLN A 541 0.96 32.13 -24.11
C GLN A 541 0.81 30.62 -23.88
N GLN A 542 0.47 29.86 -24.92
CA GLN A 542 0.37 28.39 -24.83
C GLN A 542 1.72 27.73 -24.52
N ARG A 543 2.81 28.34 -24.98
CA ARG A 543 4.18 27.86 -24.72
C ARG A 543 4.63 28.16 -23.30
N ILE A 544 4.22 29.30 -22.73
CA ILE A 544 4.53 29.65 -21.33
C ILE A 544 3.71 28.79 -20.36
N ASP A 545 2.44 28.52 -20.66
CA ASP A 545 1.63 27.60 -19.85
C ASP A 545 2.14 26.16 -19.93
N GLN A 546 2.69 25.74 -21.07
CA GLN A 546 3.39 24.47 -21.21
C GLN A 546 4.69 24.42 -20.39
N ILE A 547 5.46 25.52 -20.34
CA ILE A 547 6.69 25.62 -19.52
C ILE A 547 6.35 25.64 -18.03
N ASN A 548 5.27 26.32 -17.62
CA ASN A 548 4.83 26.32 -16.22
C ASN A 548 4.39 24.92 -15.76
N ARG A 549 3.71 24.14 -16.61
CA ARG A 549 3.42 22.73 -16.33
C ARG A 549 4.69 21.89 -16.21
N GLN A 550 5.70 22.16 -17.05
CA GLN A 550 7.00 21.49 -16.95
C GLN A 550 7.78 21.90 -15.69
N GLN A 551 7.64 23.14 -15.21
CA GLN A 551 8.26 23.61 -13.98
C GLN A 551 7.57 23.07 -12.73
N SER A 552 6.23 22.98 -12.69
CA SER A 552 5.51 22.31 -11.59
C SER A 552 5.88 20.82 -11.50
N ASN A 553 6.10 20.14 -12.64
CA ASN A 553 6.63 18.78 -12.64
C ASN A 553 8.07 18.69 -12.11
N LEU A 554 8.91 19.70 -12.36
CA LEU A 554 10.27 19.78 -11.81
C LEU A 554 10.29 20.09 -10.30
N TYR A 555 9.34 20.86 -9.80
CA TYR A 555 9.21 21.12 -8.36
C TYR A 555 8.66 19.93 -7.59
N GLY A 556 7.69 19.19 -8.15
CA GLY A 556 7.26 17.89 -7.60
C GLY A 556 8.39 16.84 -7.58
N PHE A 557 9.30 16.92 -8.56
CA PHE A 557 10.52 16.08 -8.61
C PHE A 557 11.56 16.45 -7.54
N ILE A 558 11.68 17.74 -7.18
CA ILE A 558 12.57 18.19 -6.09
C ILE A 558 11.98 17.81 -4.72
N GLU A 559 10.65 17.80 -4.60
CA GLU A 559 9.93 17.41 -3.38
C GLU A 559 10.00 15.89 -3.15
N GLN A 560 9.85 15.08 -4.21
CA GLN A 560 10.14 13.64 -4.17
C GLN A 560 11.61 13.35 -3.81
N LEU A 561 12.55 14.21 -4.22
CA LEU A 561 13.96 14.10 -3.82
C LEU A 561 14.18 14.44 -2.33
N ALA A 562 13.40 15.35 -1.75
CA ALA A 562 13.46 15.67 -0.33
C ALA A 562 12.91 14.50 0.52
N ASP A 563 11.75 13.96 0.15
CA ASP A 563 11.17 12.78 0.81
C ASP A 563 12.06 11.53 0.68
N HIS A 564 12.76 11.38 -0.45
CA HIS A 564 13.67 10.26 -0.70
C HIS A 564 15.00 10.37 0.06
N ILE A 565 15.52 11.58 0.27
CA ILE A 565 16.70 11.82 1.11
C ILE A 565 16.36 11.55 2.59
N ASP A 566 15.13 11.84 3.02
CA ASP A 566 14.67 11.57 4.38
C ASP A 566 14.44 10.06 4.64
N GLY A 567 13.98 9.31 3.63
CA GLY A 567 13.89 7.85 3.66
C GLY A 567 15.25 7.14 3.71
N LEU A 568 16.24 7.64 2.95
CA LEU A 568 17.61 7.10 3.00
C LEU A 568 18.27 7.33 4.37
N ARG A 569 17.98 8.46 5.01
CA ARG A 569 18.55 8.82 6.32
C ARG A 569 17.93 8.02 7.47
N THR A 570 16.62 7.78 7.45
CA THR A 570 15.93 6.93 8.44
C THR A 570 16.35 5.46 8.37
N SER A 571 16.65 4.93 7.17
CA SER A 571 17.20 3.57 7.03
C SER A 571 18.61 3.42 7.60
N SER A 572 19.43 4.48 7.46
CA SER A 572 20.79 4.55 8.01
C SER A 572 20.79 4.76 9.53
N ASP A 573 19.85 5.54 10.06
CA ASP A 573 19.65 5.74 11.50
C ASP A 573 19.09 4.47 12.17
N ARG A 574 18.23 3.68 11.51
CA ARG A 574 17.80 2.35 11.99
C ARG A 574 18.99 1.38 12.09
N ARG A 575 19.85 1.31 11.07
CA ARG A 575 21.05 0.46 11.12
C ARG A 575 22.04 0.90 12.21
N LEU A 576 22.16 2.20 12.46
CA LEU A 576 23.01 2.72 13.54
C LEU A 576 22.40 2.46 14.93
N ALA A 577 21.07 2.55 15.08
CA ALA A 577 20.36 2.22 16.31
C ALA A 577 20.42 0.72 16.62
N ASP A 578 20.29 -0.15 15.62
CA ASP A 578 20.42 -1.60 15.77
C ASP A 578 21.86 -2.00 16.14
N ILE A 579 22.87 -1.37 15.51
CA ILE A 579 24.28 -1.56 15.86
C ILE A 579 24.57 -1.03 17.27
N GLN A 580 23.97 0.09 17.67
CA GLN A 580 24.10 0.63 19.04
C GLN A 580 23.40 -0.25 20.07
N HIS A 581 22.23 -0.83 19.77
CA HIS A 581 21.55 -1.77 20.66
C HIS A 581 22.34 -3.08 20.81
N GLN A 582 22.92 -3.61 19.73
CA GLN A 582 23.81 -4.77 19.78
C GLN A 582 25.10 -4.49 20.55
N LEU A 583 25.69 -3.30 20.38
CA LEU A 583 26.89 -2.89 21.13
C LEU A 583 26.58 -2.61 22.60
N THR A 584 25.41 -2.05 22.92
CA THR A 584 24.99 -1.80 24.31
C THR A 584 24.67 -3.11 25.02
N GLY A 585 24.03 -4.08 24.34
CA GLY A 585 23.81 -5.42 24.87
C GLY A 585 25.10 -6.23 25.10
N LEU A 586 26.15 -5.97 24.33
CA LEU A 586 27.48 -6.55 24.55
C LEU A 586 28.31 -5.81 25.61
N ALA A 587 28.07 -4.51 25.81
CA ALA A 587 28.80 -3.68 26.77
C ALA A 587 28.23 -3.76 28.21
N THR A 588 26.93 -4.02 28.38
CA THR A 588 26.30 -4.22 29.69
C THR A 588 26.32 -5.69 30.12
N GLY A 589 27.51 -6.30 30.08
CA GLY A 589 27.80 -7.52 30.83
C GLY A 589 28.01 -7.18 32.31
N ALA A 590 26.93 -6.89 33.04
CA ALA A 590 27.00 -6.70 34.48
C ALA A 590 25.73 -7.22 35.17
N THR A 591 25.94 -8.30 35.92
CA THR A 591 25.06 -8.92 36.90
C THR A 591 24.35 -7.91 37.80
N SER A 592 23.02 -7.94 37.79
CA SER A 592 22.18 -7.37 38.87
C SER A 592 20.92 -8.23 39.00
N SER A 593 21.12 -9.41 39.59
CA SER A 593 20.04 -10.23 40.13
C SER A 593 19.51 -9.60 41.41
N VAL A 594 18.41 -8.86 41.31
CA VAL A 594 17.52 -8.54 42.43
C VAL A 594 16.30 -9.43 42.26
N GLU A 595 16.11 -10.34 43.22
CA GLU A 595 14.98 -11.25 43.32
C GLU A 595 13.66 -10.47 43.33
N GLN A 596 12.93 -10.51 42.22
CA GLN A 596 11.48 -10.35 42.19
C GLN A 596 10.85 -11.74 42.07
N PRO A 597 9.70 -11.98 42.75
CA PRO A 597 9.08 -13.29 42.81
C PRO A 597 8.66 -13.74 41.42
N SER A 598 9.02 -14.98 41.07
CA SER A 598 8.74 -15.65 39.79
C SER A 598 7.24 -15.65 39.47
N SER A 599 6.78 -14.61 38.77
CA SER A 599 5.56 -14.67 37.97
C SER A 599 5.83 -15.59 36.78
N ALA A 600 4.91 -16.49 36.46
CA ALA A 600 5.04 -17.26 35.24
C ALA A 600 4.90 -16.28 34.07
N ASP A 601 6.00 -16.10 33.34
CA ASP A 601 6.03 -15.17 32.21
C ASP A 601 5.16 -15.69 31.05
N LEU A 602 4.62 -14.74 30.29
CA LEU A 602 4.04 -15.02 28.98
C LEU A 602 5.12 -15.69 28.10
N PRO A 603 4.75 -16.49 27.10
CA PRO A 603 5.71 -16.98 26.11
C PRO A 603 6.49 -15.81 25.49
N ASP A 604 7.79 -15.99 25.28
CA ASP A 604 8.69 -14.91 24.82
C ASP A 604 8.17 -14.21 23.57
N ALA A 605 7.70 -14.98 22.57
CA ALA A 605 7.13 -14.44 21.34
C ALA A 605 5.89 -13.55 21.57
N VAL A 606 5.05 -13.88 22.56
CA VAL A 606 3.87 -13.08 22.92
C VAL A 606 4.30 -11.87 23.74
N ALA A 607 5.25 -12.03 24.65
CA ALA A 607 5.78 -10.94 25.46
C ALA A 607 6.45 -9.86 24.61
N GLU A 608 7.26 -10.24 23.63
CA GLU A 608 7.92 -9.34 22.69
C GLU A 608 6.93 -8.46 21.93
N ILE A 609 5.79 -9.02 21.47
CA ILE A 609 4.76 -8.25 20.77
C ILE A 609 4.16 -7.15 21.68
N PHE A 610 3.89 -7.47 22.95
CA PHE A 610 3.40 -6.49 23.92
C PHE A 610 4.45 -5.44 24.27
N ASP A 611 5.70 -5.86 24.46
CA ASP A 611 6.80 -4.97 24.82
C ASP A 611 7.13 -4.01 23.67
N ASP A 612 7.11 -4.47 22.43
CA ASP A 612 7.22 -3.63 21.22
C ASP A 612 6.11 -2.57 21.17
N ALA A 613 4.86 -2.97 21.36
CA ALA A 613 3.72 -2.05 21.30
C ALA A 613 3.78 -0.99 22.41
N LEU A 614 4.15 -1.38 23.63
CA LEU A 614 4.32 -0.47 24.76
C LEU A 614 5.51 0.47 24.55
N ALA A 615 6.63 -0.04 24.02
CA ALA A 615 7.82 0.76 23.72
C ALA A 615 7.53 1.85 22.68
N VAL A 616 6.76 1.53 21.64
CA VAL A 616 6.36 2.52 20.61
C VAL A 616 5.48 3.63 21.23
N LEU A 617 4.55 3.31 22.12
CA LEU A 617 3.74 4.31 22.82
C LEU A 617 4.57 5.20 23.76
N GLU A 618 5.53 4.61 24.45
CA GLU A 618 6.43 5.34 25.34
C GLU A 618 7.39 6.26 24.57
N ALA A 619 7.93 5.77 23.45
CA ALA A 619 8.80 6.54 22.57
C ALA A 619 8.12 7.77 21.97
N ASN A 620 6.79 7.72 21.77
CA ASN A 620 6.02 8.85 21.23
C ASN A 620 5.54 9.83 22.31
N THR A 621 5.33 9.37 23.55
CA THR A 621 4.88 10.25 24.64
C THR A 621 6.03 10.89 25.42
N GLN A 622 7.07 10.11 25.76
CA GLN A 622 8.25 10.50 26.55
C GLN A 622 7.95 11.39 27.77
N THR A 623 6.76 11.25 28.34
CA THR A 623 6.23 12.16 29.35
C THR A 623 6.97 11.97 30.67
N GLU A 624 7.32 10.73 31.02
CA GLU A 624 8.09 10.44 32.22
C GLU A 624 9.50 11.04 32.16
N LEU A 625 10.20 10.88 31.04
CA LEU A 625 11.51 11.50 30.82
C LEU A 625 11.42 13.03 30.89
N MET A 626 10.37 13.60 30.27
CA MET A 626 10.08 15.03 30.32
C MET A 626 9.91 15.55 31.74
N THR A 627 9.05 14.89 32.52
CA THR A 627 8.78 15.24 33.91
C THR A 627 10.04 15.05 34.78
N ARG A 628 10.74 13.93 34.63
CA ARG A 628 11.97 13.63 35.39
C ARG A 628 13.06 14.69 35.13
N GLN A 629 13.27 15.09 33.88
CA GLN A 629 14.20 16.16 33.54
C GLN A 629 13.75 17.52 34.09
N ALA A 630 12.47 17.86 33.97
CA ALA A 630 11.94 19.12 34.50
C ALA A 630 12.13 19.25 36.02
N PHE A 631 11.99 18.14 36.78
CA PHE A 631 12.24 18.13 38.22
C PHE A 631 13.73 18.04 38.58
N ALA A 632 14.54 17.35 37.77
CA ALA A 632 15.99 17.23 38.02
C ALA A 632 16.75 18.54 37.76
N SER A 633 16.28 19.37 36.82
CA SER A 633 16.93 20.64 36.46
C SER A 633 16.70 21.78 37.44
N GLY A 634 15.77 21.64 38.40
CA GLY A 634 15.48 22.68 39.40
C GLY A 634 15.10 24.03 38.78
N THR A 635 15.39 25.13 39.49
CA THR A 635 15.22 26.52 38.99
C THR A 635 16.32 26.99 38.04
N ASP A 636 17.34 26.16 37.81
CA ASP A 636 18.59 26.59 37.21
C ASP A 636 18.59 26.50 35.67
N ASP A 637 17.58 25.87 35.08
CA ASP A 637 17.40 25.77 33.62
C ASP A 637 15.96 26.16 33.19
N PRO A 638 15.70 27.47 32.97
CA PRO A 638 14.39 27.94 32.54
C PRO A 638 14.00 27.44 31.14
N GLU A 639 14.95 27.03 30.30
CA GLU A 639 14.69 26.58 28.94
C GLU A 639 13.96 25.22 28.93
N ILE A 640 14.31 24.33 29.87
CA ILE A 640 13.64 23.03 30.02
C ILE A 640 12.19 23.23 30.46
N LEU A 641 11.94 24.09 31.46
CA LEU A 641 10.59 24.41 31.93
C LEU A 641 9.75 25.07 30.83
N GLU A 642 10.32 26.00 30.07
CA GLU A 642 9.64 26.64 28.94
C GLU A 642 9.34 25.63 27.81
N ALA A 643 10.23 24.67 27.55
CA ALA A 643 9.99 23.60 26.58
C ALA A 643 8.85 22.66 27.01
N VAL A 644 8.77 22.30 28.31
CA VAL A 644 7.63 21.56 28.88
C VAL A 644 6.34 22.35 28.71
N GLN A 645 6.34 23.63 29.07
CA GLN A 645 5.17 24.49 28.94
C GLN A 645 4.70 24.65 27.49
N ARG A 646 5.63 24.85 26.54
CA ARG A 646 5.32 24.93 25.10
C ARG A 646 4.68 23.64 24.60
N ARG A 647 5.16 22.48 25.05
CA ARG A 647 4.60 21.18 24.68
C ARG A 647 3.18 21.01 25.22
N HIS A 648 2.93 21.34 26.49
CA HIS A 648 1.59 21.31 27.06
C HIS A 648 0.61 22.31 26.44
N ARG A 649 1.11 23.45 25.95
CA ARG A 649 0.29 24.46 25.25
C ARG A 649 0.01 24.10 23.78
N THR A 650 0.60 23.03 23.26
CA THR A 650 0.32 22.60 21.88
C THR A 650 -1.12 22.08 21.79
N ALA A 651 -1.90 22.63 20.86
CA ALA A 651 -3.31 22.26 20.69
C ALA A 651 -3.46 20.75 20.47
N GLY A 652 -4.39 20.12 21.20
CA GLY A 652 -4.64 18.68 21.14
C GLY A 652 -3.58 17.80 21.84
N TYR A 653 -2.50 18.35 22.41
CA TYR A 653 -1.47 17.54 23.07
C TYR A 653 -2.00 16.76 24.28
N LEU A 654 -2.74 17.43 25.18
CA LEU A 654 -3.28 16.79 26.37
C LEU A 654 -4.35 15.74 26.03
N GLU A 655 -5.14 15.99 25.00
CA GLU A 655 -6.12 15.03 24.49
C GLU A 655 -5.43 13.79 23.91
N ALA A 656 -4.43 13.99 23.03
CA ALA A 656 -3.62 12.92 22.48
C ALA A 656 -2.90 12.11 23.58
N LEU A 657 -2.36 12.79 24.60
CA LEU A 657 -1.74 12.14 25.76
C LEU A 657 -2.75 11.30 26.54
N GLY A 658 -3.96 11.80 26.75
CA GLY A 658 -5.04 11.06 27.40
C GLY A 658 -5.40 9.79 26.63
N ILE A 659 -5.47 9.85 25.30
CA ILE A 659 -5.73 8.69 24.43
C ILE A 659 -4.60 7.66 24.58
N VAL A 660 -3.33 8.08 24.58
CA VAL A 660 -2.21 7.15 24.79
C VAL A 660 -2.25 6.51 26.18
N MET A 661 -2.63 7.24 27.22
CA MET A 661 -2.76 6.66 28.57
C MET A 661 -3.85 5.59 28.62
N LEU A 662 -5.00 5.84 28.00
CA LEU A 662 -6.09 4.85 27.89
C LEU A 662 -5.65 3.64 27.08
N LEU A 663 -4.95 3.86 25.95
CA LEU A 663 -4.44 2.77 25.11
C LEU A 663 -3.40 1.92 25.85
N ARG A 664 -2.47 2.55 26.60
CA ARG A 664 -1.51 1.84 27.45
C ARG A 664 -2.20 1.04 28.55
N GLN A 665 -3.28 1.57 29.13
CA GLN A 665 -4.07 0.85 30.12
C GLN A 665 -4.78 -0.36 29.50
N ALA A 666 -5.38 -0.20 28.30
CA ALA A 666 -6.00 -1.29 27.55
C ALA A 666 -4.98 -2.38 27.19
N LEU A 667 -3.78 -2.00 26.72
CA LEU A 667 -2.69 -2.93 26.42
C LEU A 667 -2.22 -3.71 27.65
N THR A 668 -2.04 -3.04 28.78
CA THR A 668 -1.67 -3.70 30.04
C THR A 668 -2.75 -4.69 30.47
N ALA A 669 -4.03 -4.29 30.42
CA ALA A 669 -5.14 -5.17 30.76
C ALA A 669 -5.25 -6.37 29.80
N PHE A 670 -4.97 -6.16 28.51
CA PHE A 670 -4.91 -7.24 27.52
C PHE A 670 -3.76 -8.21 27.81
N ARG A 671 -2.56 -7.70 28.09
CA ARG A 671 -1.40 -8.51 28.50
C ARG A 671 -1.69 -9.34 29.75
N ASP A 672 -2.32 -8.75 30.76
CA ASP A 672 -2.69 -9.44 31.99
C ASP A 672 -3.76 -10.51 31.76
N SER A 673 -4.75 -10.24 30.90
CA SER A 673 -5.77 -11.22 30.51
C SER A 673 -5.15 -12.39 29.75
N MET A 674 -4.22 -12.12 28.83
CA MET A 674 -3.43 -13.14 28.13
C MET A 674 -2.59 -13.97 29.09
N ARG A 675 -1.98 -13.34 30.10
CA ARG A 675 -1.24 -14.05 31.15
C ARG A 675 -2.16 -15.00 31.90
N GLN A 676 -3.32 -14.53 32.37
CA GLN A 676 -4.29 -15.37 33.08
C GLN A 676 -4.81 -16.53 32.24
N TRP A 677 -5.06 -16.30 30.95
CA TRP A 677 -5.45 -17.35 30.00
C TRP A 677 -4.34 -18.40 29.86
N HIS A 678 -3.09 -17.98 29.65
CA HIS A 678 -1.94 -18.87 29.52
C HIS A 678 -1.62 -19.64 30.82
N GLU A 679 -1.93 -19.06 31.97
CA GLU A 679 -1.78 -19.71 33.28
C GLU A 679 -2.87 -20.73 33.60
N SER A 680 -3.96 -20.75 32.84
CA SER A 680 -5.06 -21.69 33.08
C SER A 680 -4.59 -23.13 32.99
N ALA A 681 -5.13 -23.99 33.87
CA ALA A 681 -4.77 -25.40 33.92
C ALA A 681 -5.08 -26.11 32.59
N ASP A 682 -6.14 -25.68 31.90
CA ASP A 682 -6.55 -26.26 30.61
C ASP A 682 -5.55 -25.92 29.51
N VAL A 683 -5.03 -24.69 29.45
CA VAL A 683 -3.99 -24.30 28.47
C VAL A 683 -2.63 -24.91 28.81
N ARG A 684 -2.28 -25.00 30.09
CA ARG A 684 -1.00 -25.62 30.53
C ARG A 684 -0.96 -27.13 30.32
N ASN A 685 -2.09 -27.80 30.49
CA ASN A 685 -2.22 -29.24 30.31
C ASN A 685 -2.71 -29.62 28.91
N ALA A 686 -3.08 -28.64 28.07
CA ALA A 686 -3.41 -28.88 26.69
C ALA A 686 -2.21 -29.51 26.00
N GLY A 687 -2.47 -30.63 25.32
CA GLY A 687 -1.48 -31.29 24.47
C GLY A 687 -1.28 -30.52 23.16
N ALA A 688 -1.41 -31.20 22.02
CA ALA A 688 -1.19 -30.58 20.71
C ALA A 688 -2.34 -29.71 20.21
N GLU A 689 -3.53 -29.87 20.79
CA GLU A 689 -4.71 -29.10 20.43
C GLU A 689 -5.27 -28.46 21.69
N LEU A 690 -5.42 -27.14 21.64
CA LEU A 690 -6.14 -26.40 22.65
C LEU A 690 -7.61 -26.85 22.62
N PRO A 691 -8.22 -27.08 23.79
CA PRO A 691 -9.66 -27.26 23.88
C PRO A 691 -10.40 -26.09 23.20
N ARG A 692 -11.49 -26.38 22.48
CA ARG A 692 -12.26 -25.36 21.75
C ARG A 692 -12.67 -24.18 22.64
N HIS A 693 -13.06 -24.47 23.89
CA HIS A 693 -13.46 -23.42 24.84
C HIS A 693 -12.32 -22.47 25.21
N GLU A 694 -11.06 -22.91 25.19
CA GLU A 694 -9.91 -22.03 25.43
C GLU A 694 -9.55 -21.20 24.19
N VAL A 695 -9.80 -21.72 22.99
CA VAL A 695 -9.69 -20.93 21.74
C VAL A 695 -10.78 -19.85 21.69
N ASP A 696 -12.02 -20.21 22.02
CA ASP A 696 -13.13 -19.26 22.07
C ASP A 696 -12.87 -18.14 23.10
N ARG A 697 -12.28 -18.50 24.24
CA ARG A 697 -11.87 -17.57 25.29
C ARG A 697 -10.72 -16.66 24.84
N LEU A 698 -9.71 -17.20 24.15
CA LEU A 698 -8.65 -16.39 23.54
C LEU A 698 -9.23 -15.37 22.55
N ASP A 699 -10.15 -15.83 21.69
CA ASP A 699 -10.84 -14.99 20.72
C ASP A 699 -11.68 -13.89 21.40
N GLU A 700 -12.32 -14.21 22.52
CA GLU A 700 -13.04 -13.24 23.35
C GLU A 700 -12.13 -12.17 23.96
N ILE A 701 -10.96 -12.55 24.48
CA ILE A 701 -9.96 -11.60 25.00
C ILE A 701 -9.49 -10.66 23.88
N CYS A 702 -9.12 -11.20 22.71
CA CYS A 702 -8.72 -10.41 21.55
C CYS A 702 -9.82 -9.46 21.08
N ARG A 703 -11.06 -9.95 20.96
CA ARG A 703 -12.23 -9.11 20.59
C ARG A 703 -12.49 -8.00 21.60
N THR A 704 -12.35 -8.28 22.88
CA THR A 704 -12.54 -7.28 23.94
C THR A 704 -11.51 -6.17 23.82
N PHE A 705 -10.24 -6.50 23.55
CA PHE A 705 -9.22 -5.50 23.28
C PHE A 705 -9.53 -4.68 22.03
N ASP A 706 -9.88 -5.33 20.91
CA ASP A 706 -10.23 -4.65 19.66
C ASP A 706 -11.40 -3.68 19.86
N ALA A 707 -12.46 -4.11 20.54
CA ALA A 707 -13.61 -3.28 20.86
C ALA A 707 -13.21 -2.07 21.73
N VAL A 708 -12.37 -2.26 22.75
CA VAL A 708 -11.90 -1.15 23.61
C VAL A 708 -11.07 -0.14 22.80
N VAL A 709 -10.23 -0.62 21.88
CA VAL A 709 -9.37 0.25 21.05
C VAL A 709 -10.14 0.91 19.91
N GLU A 710 -11.18 0.27 19.38
CA GLU A 710 -12.03 0.79 18.29
C GLU A 710 -12.67 2.14 18.65
N TYR A 711 -13.10 2.33 19.90
CA TYR A 711 -13.67 3.59 20.38
C TYR A 711 -12.62 4.66 20.74
N LEU A 712 -11.33 4.32 20.73
CA LEU A 712 -10.29 5.32 20.95
C LEU A 712 -10.07 6.10 19.65
N PRO A 713 -10.16 7.44 19.65
CA PRO A 713 -9.98 8.24 18.45
C PRO A 713 -8.49 8.32 18.10
N LEU A 714 -7.90 7.23 17.61
CA LEU A 714 -6.47 7.10 17.32
C LEU A 714 -5.98 8.15 16.30
N GLY A 715 -6.86 8.67 15.44
CA GLY A 715 -6.57 9.79 14.54
C GLY A 715 -6.20 11.09 15.27
N LYS A 716 -6.61 11.25 16.54
CA LYS A 716 -6.24 12.39 17.39
C LYS A 716 -4.87 12.24 18.06
N LEU A 717 -4.10 11.19 17.74
CA LEU A 717 -2.70 11.05 18.19
C LEU A 717 -1.73 11.93 17.39
N ASP A 718 -2.17 12.51 16.27
CA ASP A 718 -1.38 13.38 15.39
C ASP A 718 -0.58 14.49 16.10
N PRO A 719 -1.12 15.21 17.11
CA PRO A 719 -0.37 16.21 17.86
C PRO A 719 0.90 15.63 18.51
N LEU A 720 0.87 14.40 19.03
CA LEU A 720 2.06 13.76 19.63
C LEU A 720 3.11 13.43 18.58
N ILE A 721 2.67 12.97 17.41
CA ILE A 721 3.54 12.59 16.29
C ILE A 721 4.21 13.84 15.70
N ARG A 722 3.48 14.96 15.62
CA ARG A 722 3.98 16.24 15.09
C ARG A 722 5.04 16.87 16.00
N ILE A 723 5.00 16.58 17.29
CA ILE A 723 5.99 17.11 18.24
C ILE A 723 7.30 16.33 18.13
N THR A 724 8.42 17.06 18.18
CA THR A 724 9.76 16.50 18.25
C THR A 724 9.92 15.61 19.49
N PRO A 725 10.51 14.41 19.38
CA PRO A 725 10.85 13.60 20.56
C PRO A 725 11.61 14.43 21.58
N TRP A 726 11.25 14.29 22.85
CA TRP A 726 11.88 15.00 23.97
C TRP A 726 13.39 14.74 24.04
N THR A 727 13.84 13.54 23.65
CA THR A 727 15.25 13.14 23.52
C THR A 727 16.01 13.80 22.37
N ALA A 728 15.30 14.33 21.37
CA ALA A 728 15.89 14.88 20.14
C ALA A 728 15.90 16.43 20.11
N ARG A 729 15.76 17.11 21.26
CA ARG A 729 15.81 18.58 21.30
C ARG A 729 17.17 19.09 20.81
N GLY A 730 17.15 20.00 19.83
CA GLY A 730 18.34 20.61 19.23
C GLY A 730 18.90 19.88 18.01
N SER A 731 18.34 18.73 17.63
CA SER A 731 18.75 17.98 16.43
C SER A 731 17.90 18.37 15.22
N ALA A 732 18.56 18.77 14.12
CA ALA A 732 17.90 19.02 12.83
C ALA A 732 17.19 17.78 12.24
N VAL A 733 17.47 16.59 12.78
CA VAL A 733 16.90 15.29 12.35
C VAL A 733 15.46 15.08 12.87
N ALA A 734 15.01 15.90 13.83
CA ALA A 734 13.72 15.75 14.50
C ALA A 734 12.47 15.93 13.61
N HIS A 735 12.58 16.67 12.51
CA HIS A 735 11.43 16.95 11.63
C HIS A 735 11.17 15.83 10.61
N LEU A 736 12.17 14.98 10.33
CA LEU A 736 12.16 14.00 9.24
C LEU A 736 11.55 12.63 9.63
N SER A 737 11.26 12.42 10.92
CA SER A 737 10.77 11.13 11.45
C SER A 737 9.25 11.07 11.68
N ARG A 738 8.48 12.07 11.26
CA ARG A 738 7.05 12.16 11.60
C ARG A 738 6.19 11.11 10.91
N SER A 739 6.37 10.91 9.59
CA SER A 739 5.62 9.87 8.86
C SER A 739 6.01 8.48 9.32
N ALA A 740 7.31 8.20 9.48
CA ALA A 740 7.80 6.91 9.95
C ALA A 740 7.25 6.54 11.34
N ARG A 741 7.20 7.49 12.28
CA ARG A 741 6.61 7.28 13.62
C ARG A 741 5.11 7.04 13.56
N ARG A 742 4.41 7.71 12.64
CA ARG A 742 2.98 7.48 12.40
C ARG A 742 2.78 6.06 11.89
N ASP A 743 3.46 5.68 10.83
CA ASP A 743 3.30 4.37 10.20
C ASP A 743 3.68 3.23 11.16
N GLU A 744 4.74 3.40 11.95
CA GLU A 744 5.16 2.44 12.99
C GLU A 744 4.11 2.28 14.10
N LEU A 745 3.57 3.39 14.60
CA LEU A 745 2.50 3.39 15.60
C LEU A 745 1.26 2.64 15.08
N TRP A 746 0.82 2.95 13.85
CA TRP A 746 -0.36 2.31 13.26
C TRP A 746 -0.13 0.86 12.89
N GLN A 747 1.05 0.51 12.39
CA GLN A 747 1.38 -0.86 12.02
C GLN A 747 1.41 -1.77 13.25
N ARG A 748 2.01 -1.31 14.36
CA ARG A 748 2.15 -2.11 15.59
C ARG A 748 0.85 -2.23 16.37
N LEU A 749 0.02 -1.21 16.38
CA LEU A 749 -1.26 -1.23 17.10
C LEU A 749 -2.40 -1.84 16.26
N GLY A 750 -2.39 -1.64 14.95
CA GLY A 750 -3.51 -1.99 14.08
C GLY A 750 -3.77 -3.49 13.91
N ASN A 751 -2.77 -4.34 14.13
CA ASN A 751 -2.89 -5.81 14.01
C ASN A 751 -2.53 -6.56 15.30
N LEU A 752 -2.41 -5.85 16.43
CA LEU A 752 -1.82 -6.40 17.65
C LEU A 752 -2.56 -7.64 18.17
N SER A 753 -3.90 -7.60 18.22
CA SER A 753 -4.70 -8.73 18.71
C SER A 753 -4.53 -9.99 17.86
N ALA A 754 -4.47 -9.82 16.54
CA ALA A 754 -4.25 -10.91 15.59
C ALA A 754 -2.85 -11.51 15.71
N ASP A 755 -1.82 -10.68 15.86
CA ASP A 755 -0.43 -11.13 16.01
C ASP A 755 -0.22 -11.85 17.37
N VAL A 756 -0.79 -11.31 18.46
CA VAL A 756 -0.80 -11.96 19.78
C VAL A 756 -1.50 -13.31 19.74
N ARG A 757 -2.67 -13.39 19.09
CA ARG A 757 -3.42 -14.63 18.92
C ARG A 757 -2.61 -15.70 18.18
N LEU A 758 -1.99 -15.32 17.06
CA LEU A 758 -1.18 -16.22 16.25
C LEU A 758 0.01 -16.76 17.05
N ALA A 759 0.76 -15.88 17.70
CA ALA A 759 1.90 -16.24 18.52
C ALA A 759 1.49 -17.18 19.67
N ALA A 760 0.34 -16.92 20.32
CA ALA A 760 -0.18 -17.76 21.39
C ALA A 760 -0.55 -19.19 20.92
N ILE A 761 -1.16 -19.31 19.74
CA ILE A 761 -1.49 -20.63 19.15
C ILE A 761 -0.23 -21.37 18.69
N GLN A 762 0.73 -20.65 18.09
CA GLN A 762 1.98 -21.26 17.62
C GLN A 762 2.84 -21.78 18.79
N GLU A 763 2.95 -21.03 19.88
CA GLU A 763 3.69 -21.44 21.07
C GLU A 763 3.08 -22.67 21.76
N THR A 764 1.75 -22.72 21.86
CA THR A 764 1.06 -23.89 22.41
C THR A 764 1.26 -25.14 21.55
N SER A 765 1.34 -24.98 20.22
CA SER A 765 1.65 -26.09 19.30
C SER A 765 3.12 -26.53 19.30
N SER A 766 4.06 -25.63 19.60
CA SER A 766 5.52 -25.87 19.48
C SER A 766 6.14 -26.63 20.66
N ARG A 767 5.48 -26.67 21.83
CA ARG A 767 5.93 -27.41 23.04
C ARG A 767 6.08 -28.94 22.85
N ARG A 768 5.80 -29.46 21.66
CA ARG A 768 5.92 -30.89 21.31
C ARG A 768 7.29 -31.31 20.76
N GLY A 769 8.15 -30.36 20.42
CA GLY A 769 9.40 -30.62 19.69
C GLY A 769 10.61 -31.02 20.56
N TRP A 770 10.47 -31.07 21.88
CA TRP A 770 11.56 -31.28 22.84
C TRP A 770 11.34 -32.51 23.71
#